data_AF-Q4T4M6-F1
#
_entry.id   AF-Q4T4M6-F1
#
_cell.length_a   1.000
_cell.length_b   1.000
_cell.length_c   1.000
_cell.angle_alpha   90.00
_cell.angle_beta   90.00
_cell.angle_gamma   90.00
#
_symmetry.space_group_name_H-M   'P 1'
#
loop_
_entity.id
_entity.type
_entity.pdbx_description
1 polymer ?
#
loop_
_entity_poly.entity_id
_entity_poly.type
_entity_poly.pdbx_seq_one_letter_code
_entity_poly.pdbx_strand_id
1 'polypeptide(L)'
;MKDCELSAPSQERQLRQPGGGQTGSGCVGPTSVSQTPRRGQICSAGADSREGNNSPEESGDLVTEVGALDPSGKPKRSKKRRRRRQGAGRQVVGLPPAPSAAAPVLLWFRRDLRLCDNPALTAALEVGAPVIPIFIWSPEEEEGPAGVTVATGGACKYWLHQALSCLCASLERNGSHLVFLRSAEAGGEGGSSLQTLKELVKETGARTVMANALYEPWLKDRDHAAAVALWKSGVECKMFHSYCLRDPYSVRTEGVGLRGIGSVSHFLSCCRQNPGPALGAPLEPPTALPVPAHWPRGAPLEALGLARMPRRKDGTTVDWAASIRKSWDFSEEGAHARLEAFLGDGVYRYDKESGRADAPNTSCVSPYLHFGQLSPRWVLWDAKAARCRPPKFQRKLAWRDLAYWQLSLFPELPWESLRPPYKALRWSSDRRHLKAWQRGGTGYPLVDAAMRQLWLTGWMNNYMRHVVASFLIAYLHLPWQEGYRWFQVRNGCRGDTGQDTLVDADVAIDAMMWQNGGMCGLDHWNFVMHPVDAAMTCDPDGSYVRKWCPELSGLPDELIHKPWKCPASVLRRAGVVLGQTYPERIVTDLEERRSRSLRDVALVRKQFGQYVDERSGCDLLPLPPRLVSEALGSSPQGGVEAAGGRPFLLPLITRMEFKHQQGDPDADAASNPYNAVLKGYVSRKRDEAVAFLHERDFTASVMQEGARRRERMESDQRRLEGLPRASEPRGRARRTPTAKDRFSVVPGGAVTPAR
;
A
#
# COMPACT_ATOMS: atom_id res chain seq x y z
N MET A 1 -43.22 10.71 44.71
CA MET A 1 -44.29 11.68 45.03
C MET A 1 -43.89 13.00 44.39
N LYS A 2 -44.59 13.63 43.44
CA LYS A 2 -45.81 13.42 42.63
C LYS A 2 -45.51 14.25 41.35
N ASP A 3 -45.58 13.74 40.13
CA ASP A 3 -46.73 13.39 39.28
C ASP A 3 -47.76 14.50 39.05
N CYS A 4 -47.92 14.83 37.75
CA CYS A 4 -49.14 15.08 36.95
C CYS A 4 -48.89 16.18 35.88
N GLU A 5 -49.39 16.17 34.64
CA GLU A 5 -49.90 15.15 33.69
C GLU A 5 -50.32 15.91 32.40
N LEU A 6 -50.65 15.17 31.32
CA LEU A 6 -51.36 15.53 30.07
C LEU A 6 -50.50 16.03 28.88
N SER A 7 -50.71 15.68 27.60
CA SER A 7 -51.45 14.63 26.86
C SER A 7 -51.13 14.82 25.36
N ALA A 8 -51.12 13.74 24.57
CA ALA A 8 -50.94 13.73 23.10
C ALA A 8 -52.26 14.12 22.34
N PRO A 9 -52.29 14.27 20.98
CA PRO A 9 -52.28 13.11 20.07
C PRO A 9 -51.64 13.30 18.67
N SER A 10 -51.59 12.17 17.96
CA SER A 10 -51.06 11.81 16.63
C SER A 10 -51.73 12.47 15.40
N GLN A 11 -51.02 12.56 14.26
CA GLN A 11 -51.49 12.07 12.93
C GLN A 11 -50.46 12.24 11.79
N GLU A 12 -50.49 11.26 10.88
CA GLU A 12 -49.76 11.14 9.61
C GLU A 12 -50.09 12.23 8.57
N ARG A 13 -49.17 12.54 7.65
CA ARG A 13 -49.52 12.89 6.26
C ARG A 13 -48.37 12.77 5.26
N GLN A 14 -48.76 12.23 4.10
CA GLN A 14 -48.05 11.99 2.85
C GLN A 14 -47.61 13.28 2.13
N LEU A 15 -46.52 13.21 1.35
CA LEU A 15 -46.09 14.18 0.33
C LEU A 15 -45.85 13.39 -0.97
N ARG A 16 -46.78 13.35 -1.94
CA ARG A 16 -47.09 14.29 -3.04
C ARG A 16 -45.94 14.58 -4.02
N GLN A 17 -46.11 14.04 -5.24
CA GLN A 17 -45.53 14.49 -6.51
C GLN A 17 -46.03 15.90 -6.92
N PRO A 18 -45.44 16.47 -7.98
CA PRO A 18 -46.20 17.27 -8.94
C PRO A 18 -46.08 16.75 -10.40
N GLY A 19 -47.22 16.65 -11.09
CA GLY A 19 -47.32 16.70 -12.56
C GLY A 19 -47.02 18.12 -13.08
N GLY A 20 -46.87 18.42 -14.36
CA GLY A 20 -47.50 17.85 -15.56
C GLY A 20 -48.22 19.01 -16.28
N GLY A 21 -47.82 19.33 -17.51
CA GLY A 21 -48.45 20.36 -18.35
C GLY A 21 -48.10 20.18 -19.82
N GLN A 22 -49.11 19.80 -20.61
CA GLN A 22 -49.09 19.52 -22.05
C GLN A 22 -49.36 20.77 -22.91
N THR A 23 -48.92 20.73 -24.18
CA THR A 23 -49.64 21.02 -25.46
C THR A 23 -48.59 20.90 -26.59
N GLY A 24 -48.74 20.32 -27.78
CA GLY A 24 -49.82 19.66 -28.53
C GLY A 24 -49.50 19.75 -30.04
N SER A 25 -49.83 18.70 -30.81
CA SER A 25 -49.93 18.63 -32.30
C SER A 25 -48.62 18.60 -33.13
N GLY A 26 -48.42 17.80 -34.19
CA GLY A 26 -49.25 16.82 -34.89
C GLY A 26 -48.64 16.46 -36.27
N CYS A 27 -48.59 15.15 -36.55
CA CYS A 27 -48.78 14.46 -37.85
C CYS A 27 -47.71 14.40 -38.98
N VAL A 28 -47.71 13.20 -39.60
CA VAL A 28 -47.44 12.82 -41.02
C VAL A 28 -46.04 12.27 -41.39
N GLY A 29 -45.94 10.93 -41.57
CA GLY A 29 -45.00 10.28 -42.54
C GLY A 29 -45.63 10.24 -43.95
N PRO A 30 -45.05 9.65 -45.03
CA PRO A 30 -44.33 8.36 -45.02
C PRO A 30 -43.23 8.14 -46.13
N THR A 31 -42.59 6.95 -46.07
CA THR A 31 -42.14 6.04 -47.17
C THR A 31 -41.29 6.46 -48.39
N SER A 32 -40.29 5.60 -48.68
CA SER A 32 -39.87 4.94 -49.96
C SER A 32 -38.35 5.06 -50.20
N VAL A 33 -37.53 3.98 -50.25
CA VAL A 33 -37.41 2.78 -51.11
C VAL A 33 -36.50 2.98 -52.35
N SER A 34 -35.58 2.03 -52.51
CA SER A 34 -34.75 1.67 -53.70
C SER A 34 -33.51 2.55 -53.96
N GLN A 35 -32.37 2.06 -54.45
CA GLN A 35 -32.11 0.89 -55.29
C GLN A 35 -30.59 0.58 -55.30
N THR A 36 -30.23 -0.70 -55.28
CA THR A 36 -28.90 -1.23 -55.68
C THR A 36 -28.65 -1.05 -57.18
N PRO A 37 -27.40 -1.22 -57.67
CA PRO A 37 -27.11 -2.52 -58.30
C PRO A 37 -25.73 -3.13 -57.96
N ARG A 38 -25.72 -4.45 -58.14
CA ARG A 38 -24.60 -5.42 -58.23
C ARG A 38 -23.62 -5.02 -59.38
N ARG A 39 -22.44 -5.58 -59.61
CA ARG A 39 -21.91 -6.96 -59.50
C ARG A 39 -20.43 -6.92 -59.95
N GLY A 40 -19.59 -7.83 -59.45
CA GLY A 40 -18.24 -8.06 -60.02
C GLY A 40 -17.33 -8.94 -59.16
N GLN A 41 -17.64 -10.23 -59.06
CA GLN A 41 -16.71 -11.27 -58.60
C GLN A 41 -15.68 -11.57 -59.68
N ILE A 42 -14.40 -11.73 -59.32
CA ILE A 42 -13.50 -12.74 -59.90
C ILE A 42 -12.67 -13.34 -58.77
N CYS A 43 -12.74 -14.66 -58.65
CA CYS A 43 -11.89 -15.50 -57.81
C CYS A 43 -10.56 -15.80 -58.53
N SER A 44 -9.47 -15.95 -57.76
CA SER A 44 -8.48 -17.01 -58.04
C SER A 44 -7.69 -17.35 -56.78
N ALA A 45 -7.41 -18.64 -56.67
CA ALA A 45 -6.77 -19.33 -55.57
C ALA A 45 -5.29 -19.64 -55.90
N GLY A 46 -4.56 -20.13 -54.88
CA GLY A 46 -3.22 -20.74 -54.99
C GLY A 46 -2.34 -20.27 -53.82
N ALA A 47 -2.24 -20.95 -52.67
CA ALA A 47 -1.67 -22.29 -52.38
C ALA A 47 -0.13 -22.33 -52.37
N ASP A 48 0.40 -22.85 -51.24
CA ASP A 48 1.67 -23.55 -51.04
C ASP A 48 3.00 -22.77 -51.20
N SER A 49 4.08 -23.02 -50.46
CA SER A 49 4.40 -23.95 -49.37
C SER A 49 5.86 -23.74 -48.94
N ARG A 50 6.15 -24.07 -47.67
CA ARG A 50 7.32 -24.81 -47.14
C ARG A 50 8.77 -24.26 -47.14
N GLU A 51 9.33 -24.44 -45.93
CA GLU A 51 10.65 -25.02 -45.57
C GLU A 51 11.94 -24.21 -45.73
N GLY A 52 12.83 -24.35 -44.73
CA GLY A 52 14.25 -24.03 -44.90
C GLY A 52 15.06 -23.73 -43.65
N ASN A 53 15.23 -24.72 -42.79
CA ASN A 53 16.25 -24.89 -41.74
C ASN A 53 17.66 -24.33 -42.07
N ASN A 54 18.35 -23.74 -41.08
CA ASN A 54 19.63 -24.23 -40.50
C ASN A 54 20.53 -23.12 -39.91
N SER A 55 20.80 -23.25 -38.60
CA SER A 55 22.08 -22.89 -37.98
C SER A 55 23.17 -23.89 -38.42
N PRO A 56 24.46 -23.60 -38.16
CA PRO A 56 25.04 -24.18 -36.94
C PRO A 56 26.03 -23.26 -36.19
N GLU A 57 26.27 -23.72 -34.97
CA GLU A 57 27.23 -23.32 -33.95
C GLU A 57 28.68 -23.38 -34.42
N GLU A 58 29.59 -22.63 -33.78
CA GLU A 58 30.75 -23.24 -33.13
C GLU A 58 31.42 -22.33 -32.09
N SER A 59 31.76 -23.00 -31.00
CA SER A 59 32.44 -22.64 -29.75
C SER A 59 33.96 -22.51 -29.88
N GLY A 60 34.64 -21.90 -28.89
CA GLY A 60 36.08 -22.16 -28.69
C GLY A 60 36.86 -21.19 -27.81
N ASP A 61 36.77 -21.41 -26.49
CA ASP A 61 37.84 -21.43 -25.47
C ASP A 61 38.71 -20.23 -25.06
N LEU A 62 38.84 -20.19 -23.72
CA LEU A 62 39.75 -19.42 -22.87
C LEU A 62 41.19 -19.96 -22.89
N VAL A 63 42.19 -19.07 -22.73
CA VAL A 63 43.32 -19.28 -21.80
C VAL A 63 43.80 -17.92 -21.24
N THR A 64 43.98 -17.90 -19.92
CA THR A 64 44.59 -16.91 -19.02
C THR A 64 46.08 -16.63 -19.26
N GLU A 65 46.53 -15.40 -19.02
CA GLU A 65 47.83 -15.16 -18.34
C GLU A 65 47.87 -13.80 -17.62
N VAL A 66 48.61 -13.78 -16.51
CA VAL A 66 48.68 -12.73 -15.48
C VAL A 66 49.94 -11.89 -15.72
N GLY A 67 49.85 -10.57 -15.57
CA GLY A 67 51.03 -9.70 -15.51
C GLY A 67 50.68 -8.26 -15.13
N ALA A 68 51.03 -7.86 -13.91
CA ALA A 68 50.87 -6.50 -13.39
C ALA A 68 52.08 -5.60 -13.71
N LEU A 69 51.82 -4.32 -14.00
CA LEU A 69 52.45 -3.10 -13.45
C LEU A 69 52.44 -1.92 -14.46
N ASP A 70 51.85 -0.81 -14.00
CA ASP A 70 51.76 0.58 -14.53
C ASP A 70 53.16 1.28 -14.54
N PRO A 71 53.36 2.57 -14.95
CA PRO A 71 52.52 3.54 -15.64
C PRO A 71 53.16 4.35 -16.80
N SER A 72 52.30 5.18 -17.40
CA SER A 72 52.57 6.49 -18.03
C SER A 72 52.80 6.52 -19.55
N GLY A 73 52.04 7.40 -20.21
CA GLY A 73 52.32 7.82 -21.59
C GLY A 73 51.08 8.17 -22.41
N LYS A 74 50.61 9.42 -22.32
CA LYS A 74 49.71 10.01 -23.34
C LYS A 74 50.41 10.02 -24.71
N PRO A 75 49.71 9.73 -25.83
CA PRO A 75 50.14 10.23 -27.12
C PRO A 75 49.12 11.18 -27.77
N LYS A 76 49.68 12.30 -28.26
CA LYS A 76 49.08 13.30 -29.15
C LYS A 76 48.85 12.72 -30.56
N ARG A 77 47.75 13.12 -31.22
CA ARG A 77 47.59 13.16 -32.70
C ARG A 77 46.55 14.23 -33.03
N SER A 78 46.53 14.91 -34.17
CA SER A 78 47.55 15.60 -34.96
C SER A 78 46.82 16.75 -35.67
N LYS A 79 47.41 17.95 -35.76
CA LYS A 79 46.84 19.09 -36.52
C LYS A 79 47.26 18.95 -37.99
N LYS A 80 46.30 18.94 -38.92
CA LYS A 80 46.55 19.26 -40.33
C LYS A 80 45.73 20.47 -40.74
N ARG A 81 46.44 21.47 -41.29
CA ARG A 81 45.96 22.77 -41.75
C ARG A 81 46.44 22.94 -43.19
N ARG A 82 45.53 23.29 -44.11
CA ARG A 82 45.67 24.04 -45.41
C ARG A 82 44.53 23.56 -46.34
N ARG A 83 43.82 24.40 -47.10
CA ARG A 83 44.21 25.63 -47.79
C ARG A 83 42.96 26.46 -48.17
N ARG A 84 43.11 27.79 -48.17
CA ARG A 84 42.17 28.80 -48.66
C ARG A 84 42.16 28.82 -50.21
N ARG A 85 40.97 28.97 -50.81
CA ARG A 85 40.77 29.58 -52.15
C ARG A 85 39.55 30.51 -52.09
N GLN A 86 39.77 31.80 -52.34
CA GLN A 86 38.77 32.76 -52.86
C GLN A 86 38.73 32.54 -54.39
N GLY A 87 37.68 32.78 -55.18
CA GLY A 87 36.30 33.23 -55.02
C GLY A 87 35.72 33.36 -56.44
N ALA A 88 34.40 33.27 -56.62
CA ALA A 88 33.66 33.80 -57.79
C ALA A 88 32.16 33.72 -57.50
N GLY A 89 31.45 34.84 -57.57
CA GLY A 89 30.02 34.91 -57.31
C GLY A 89 29.17 34.44 -58.48
N ARG A 90 28.01 33.84 -58.18
CA ARG A 90 26.79 33.97 -58.99
C ARG A 90 25.55 33.48 -58.26
N GLN A 91 24.52 34.31 -58.36
CA GLN A 91 23.08 34.05 -58.31
C GLN A 91 22.42 33.50 -57.03
N VAL A 92 21.58 34.38 -56.49
CA VAL A 92 20.45 34.12 -55.61
C VAL A 92 19.55 33.03 -56.22
N VAL A 93 19.58 31.85 -55.61
CA VAL A 93 18.53 30.84 -55.70
C VAL A 93 18.05 30.67 -54.26
N GLY A 94 16.73 30.79 -54.04
CA GLY A 94 16.12 30.83 -52.72
C GLY A 94 16.70 29.78 -51.80
N LEU A 95 17.13 30.21 -50.60
CA LEU A 95 17.50 29.29 -49.54
C LEU A 95 16.37 28.27 -49.38
N PRO A 96 16.66 26.96 -49.35
CA PRO A 96 15.70 26.03 -48.77
C PRO A 96 15.35 26.54 -47.37
N PRO A 97 14.08 26.43 -46.93
CA PRO A 97 13.74 26.81 -45.57
C PRO A 97 14.72 26.11 -44.63
N ALA A 98 15.25 26.86 -43.66
CA ALA A 98 16.07 26.30 -42.59
C ALA A 98 15.42 24.98 -42.12
N PRO A 99 16.20 23.91 -41.83
CA PRO A 99 15.62 22.65 -41.40
C PRO A 99 14.62 22.97 -40.30
N SER A 100 13.34 22.73 -40.56
CA SER A 100 12.26 22.98 -39.62
C SER A 100 12.70 22.33 -38.32
N ALA A 101 12.90 23.13 -37.26
CA ALA A 101 13.34 22.61 -35.98
C ALA A 101 12.45 21.42 -35.61
N ALA A 102 13.05 20.30 -35.20
CA ALA A 102 12.31 19.09 -34.89
C ALA A 102 11.24 19.41 -33.84
N ALA A 103 10.00 18.93 -34.08
CA ALA A 103 8.89 19.19 -33.17
C ALA A 103 9.24 18.66 -31.76
N PRO A 104 9.04 19.44 -30.70
CA PRO A 104 9.41 19.01 -29.36
C PRO A 104 8.58 17.82 -28.88
N VAL A 105 9.13 17.05 -27.94
CA VAL A 105 8.45 15.99 -27.20
C VAL A 105 8.01 16.54 -25.84
N LEU A 106 6.72 16.42 -25.52
CA LEU A 106 6.24 16.70 -24.17
C LEU A 106 6.51 15.47 -23.29
N LEU A 107 7.31 15.63 -22.23
CA LEU A 107 7.57 14.58 -21.25
C LEU A 107 6.75 14.85 -19.99
N TRP A 108 5.69 14.07 -19.79
CA TRP A 108 4.72 14.29 -18.73
C TRP A 108 5.08 13.50 -17.46
N PHE A 109 5.65 14.19 -16.48
CA PHE A 109 5.98 13.68 -15.15
C PHE A 109 4.74 13.61 -14.26
N ARG A 110 4.64 12.54 -13.46
CA ARG A 110 3.57 12.26 -12.49
C ARG A 110 4.18 11.61 -11.24
N ARG A 111 4.15 10.27 -11.12
CA ARG A 111 4.70 9.49 -10.00
C ARG A 111 6.01 8.79 -10.36
N ASP A 112 6.86 9.53 -11.05
CA ASP A 112 8.11 9.09 -11.67
C ASP A 112 9.15 10.23 -11.60
N LEU A 113 9.22 10.89 -10.44
CA LEU A 113 10.00 12.12 -10.20
C LEU A 113 11.50 11.85 -10.08
N ARG A 114 12.09 11.29 -11.14
CA ARG A 114 13.50 10.91 -11.22
C ARG A 114 14.05 11.04 -12.63
N LEU A 115 15.35 11.23 -12.72
CA LEU A 115 16.10 11.19 -13.99
C LEU A 115 16.73 9.82 -14.22
N CYS A 116 17.13 9.12 -13.16
CA CYS A 116 17.68 7.78 -13.23
C CYS A 116 16.59 6.79 -13.63
N ASP A 117 16.94 5.85 -14.51
CA ASP A 117 16.10 4.71 -14.85
C ASP A 117 14.67 5.06 -15.25
N ASN A 118 14.50 6.15 -16.01
CA ASN A 118 13.20 6.66 -16.42
C ASN A 118 12.92 6.29 -17.91
N PRO A 119 12.05 5.30 -18.20
CA PRO A 119 11.81 4.83 -19.57
C PRO A 119 11.22 5.88 -20.48
N ALA A 120 10.24 6.67 -20.02
CA ALA A 120 9.67 7.75 -20.81
C ALA A 120 10.70 8.85 -21.14
N LEU A 121 11.58 9.19 -20.20
CA LEU A 121 12.68 10.13 -20.44
C LEU A 121 13.68 9.56 -21.46
N THR A 122 14.07 8.30 -21.31
CA THR A 122 14.99 7.62 -22.23
C THR A 122 14.43 7.61 -23.65
N ALA A 123 13.17 7.18 -23.81
CA ALA A 123 12.49 7.17 -25.10
C ALA A 123 12.31 8.58 -25.70
N ALA A 124 12.10 9.61 -24.87
CA ALA A 124 12.02 10.99 -25.34
C ALA A 124 13.36 11.47 -25.92
N LEU A 125 14.49 11.08 -25.31
CA LEU A 125 15.83 11.39 -25.81
C LEU A 125 16.17 10.64 -27.11
N GLU A 126 15.70 9.39 -27.26
CA GLU A 126 15.90 8.58 -28.47
C GLU A 126 15.23 9.18 -29.72
N VAL A 127 14.22 10.04 -29.56
CA VAL A 127 13.60 10.79 -30.68
C VAL A 127 14.61 11.77 -31.33
N GLY A 128 15.59 12.25 -30.57
CA GLY A 128 16.56 13.23 -31.06
C GLY A 128 15.98 14.64 -31.27
N ALA A 129 14.85 14.95 -30.62
CA ALA A 129 14.18 16.25 -30.66
C ALA A 129 14.24 16.95 -29.28
N PRO A 130 13.98 18.28 -29.21
CA PRO A 130 13.86 18.97 -27.93
C PRO A 130 12.82 18.34 -26.99
N VAL A 131 13.14 18.22 -25.70
CA VAL A 131 12.26 17.66 -24.68
C VAL A 131 11.75 18.77 -23.78
N ILE A 132 10.45 18.80 -23.52
CA ILE A 132 9.79 19.74 -22.61
C ILE A 132 9.21 18.93 -21.45
N PRO A 133 9.91 18.86 -20.30
CA PRO A 133 9.38 18.31 -19.07
C PRO A 133 8.19 19.12 -18.57
N ILE A 134 7.06 18.45 -18.32
CA ILE A 134 5.85 19.08 -17.80
C ILE A 134 5.33 18.30 -16.59
N PHE A 135 4.76 19.02 -15.63
CA PHE A 135 3.97 18.47 -14.54
C PHE A 135 2.62 19.15 -14.49
N ILE A 136 1.53 18.37 -14.57
CA ILE A 136 0.16 18.88 -14.55
C ILE A 136 -0.48 18.46 -13.24
N TRP A 137 -0.91 19.43 -12.45
CA TRP A 137 -1.68 19.20 -11.23
C TRP A 137 -3.17 19.37 -11.52
N SER A 138 -3.90 18.26 -11.44
CA SER A 138 -5.37 18.20 -11.51
C SER A 138 -5.91 17.45 -10.28
N PRO A 139 -6.33 18.17 -9.22
CA PRO A 139 -6.83 17.55 -8.00
C PRO A 139 -8.01 16.61 -8.23
N GLU A 140 -8.90 16.96 -9.15
CA GLU A 140 -10.14 16.26 -9.44
C GLU A 140 -9.90 14.89 -10.07
N GLU A 141 -8.82 14.74 -10.85
CA GLU A 141 -8.44 13.46 -11.46
C GLU A 141 -7.76 12.51 -10.47
N GLU A 142 -7.23 13.03 -9.35
CA GLU A 142 -6.70 12.23 -8.27
C GLU A 142 -7.81 11.75 -7.31
N GLU A 143 -9.06 12.18 -7.51
CA GLU A 143 -10.22 11.63 -6.80
C GLU A 143 -10.71 10.35 -7.50
N GLY A 144 -10.70 9.24 -6.77
CA GLY A 144 -11.25 7.98 -7.26
C GLY A 144 -12.78 8.00 -7.32
N PRO A 145 -13.40 6.95 -7.88
CA PRO A 145 -14.85 6.77 -7.84
C PRO A 145 -15.37 6.92 -6.40
N ALA A 146 -16.50 7.63 -6.23
CA ALA A 146 -17.16 7.96 -4.96
C ALA A 146 -16.55 9.10 -4.11
N GLY A 147 -15.70 9.96 -4.70
CA GLY A 147 -15.22 11.18 -4.01
C GLY A 147 -14.35 10.88 -2.78
N VAL A 148 -13.76 9.69 -2.76
CA VAL A 148 -12.61 9.39 -1.89
C VAL A 148 -11.42 9.92 -2.66
N THR A 149 -10.82 11.01 -2.19
CA THR A 149 -9.54 11.46 -2.72
C THR A 149 -8.56 10.28 -2.55
N VAL A 150 -7.83 9.92 -3.60
CA VAL A 150 -6.92 8.79 -3.54
C VAL A 150 -5.50 9.31 -3.73
N ALA A 151 -4.63 9.05 -2.76
CA ALA A 151 -3.19 9.34 -2.82
C ALA A 151 -2.79 10.83 -2.95
N THR A 152 -3.59 11.77 -2.43
CA THR A 152 -3.18 13.18 -2.33
C THR A 152 -3.54 13.80 -0.98
N GLY A 153 -3.27 13.06 0.10
CA GLY A 153 -3.41 13.60 1.44
C GLY A 153 -2.41 14.73 1.76
N GLY A 154 -2.61 15.48 2.84
CA GLY A 154 -1.74 16.58 3.28
C GLY A 154 -0.25 16.21 3.29
N ALA A 155 0.14 15.11 3.93
CA ALA A 155 1.53 14.64 3.97
C ALA A 155 2.09 14.28 2.58
N CYS A 156 1.34 13.54 1.76
CA CYS A 156 1.71 13.22 0.37
C CYS A 156 1.83 14.49 -0.51
N LYS A 157 0.89 15.44 -0.41
CA LYS A 157 0.96 16.70 -1.16
C LYS A 157 2.16 17.54 -0.75
N TYR A 158 2.47 17.59 0.55
CA TYR A 158 3.68 18.25 1.04
C TYR A 158 4.95 17.57 0.49
N TRP A 159 5.01 16.23 0.54
CA TRP A 159 6.11 15.47 -0.07
C TRP A 159 6.24 15.79 -1.56
N LEU A 160 5.15 15.70 -2.31
CA LEU A 160 5.10 15.98 -3.74
C LEU A 160 5.63 17.37 -4.07
N HIS A 161 5.24 18.40 -3.31
CA HIS A 161 5.77 19.75 -3.47
C HIS A 161 7.30 19.78 -3.33
N GLN A 162 7.84 19.16 -2.27
CA GLN A 162 9.30 19.13 -2.05
C GLN A 162 10.02 18.32 -3.14
N ALA A 163 9.49 17.16 -3.51
CA ALA A 163 10.06 16.31 -4.55
C ALA A 163 10.05 16.99 -5.93
N LEU A 164 9.00 17.75 -6.27
CA LEU A 164 8.95 18.55 -7.51
C LEU A 164 9.99 19.68 -7.49
N SER A 165 10.20 20.33 -6.35
CA SER A 165 11.27 21.33 -6.20
C SER A 165 12.64 20.71 -6.43
N CYS A 166 12.92 19.54 -5.83
CA CYS A 166 14.16 18.80 -6.04
C CYS A 166 14.33 18.35 -7.51
N LEU A 167 13.29 17.82 -8.15
CA LEU A 167 13.33 17.41 -9.55
C LEU A 167 13.59 18.60 -10.49
N CYS A 168 12.97 19.76 -10.23
CA CYS A 168 13.22 20.98 -10.99
C CYS A 168 14.71 21.37 -10.91
N ALA A 169 15.28 21.37 -9.70
CA ALA A 169 16.71 21.65 -9.51
C ALA A 169 17.62 20.62 -10.20
N SER A 170 17.23 19.34 -10.24
CA SER A 170 17.96 18.31 -11.00
C SER A 170 17.89 18.54 -12.51
N LEU A 171 16.72 18.91 -13.04
CA LEU A 171 16.56 19.23 -14.46
C LEU A 171 17.36 20.48 -14.87
N GLU A 172 17.39 21.51 -14.03
CA GLU A 172 18.17 22.74 -14.26
C GLU A 172 19.67 22.48 -14.29
N ARG A 173 20.18 21.60 -13.41
CA ARG A 173 21.58 21.13 -13.45
C ARG A 173 21.93 20.45 -14.77
N ASN A 174 20.95 19.83 -15.43
CA ASN A 174 21.12 19.12 -16.70
C ASN A 174 20.72 20.00 -17.91
N GLY A 175 20.61 21.32 -17.68
CA GLY A 175 20.34 22.32 -18.72
C GLY A 175 18.88 22.39 -19.18
N SER A 176 17.94 21.77 -18.45
CA SER A 176 16.51 21.73 -18.74
C SER A 176 15.69 22.51 -17.71
N HIS A 177 14.37 22.40 -17.77
CA HIS A 177 13.44 23.04 -16.84
C HIS A 177 12.13 22.24 -16.74
N LEU A 178 11.47 22.28 -15.58
CA LEU A 178 10.17 21.64 -15.37
C LEU A 178 9.04 22.67 -15.44
N VAL A 179 8.16 22.53 -16.43
CA VAL A 179 7.01 23.42 -16.57
C VAL A 179 5.86 22.93 -15.69
N PHE A 180 5.53 23.70 -14.66
CA PHE A 180 4.38 23.41 -13.80
C PHE A 180 3.09 23.99 -14.38
N LEU A 181 2.04 23.18 -14.37
CA LEU A 181 0.72 23.55 -14.86
C LEU A 181 -0.31 23.14 -13.81
N ARG A 182 -1.32 23.97 -13.64
CA ARG A 182 -2.50 23.64 -12.85
C ARG A 182 -3.68 23.64 -13.79
N SER A 183 -4.47 22.58 -13.80
CA SER A 183 -5.70 22.59 -14.56
C SER A 183 -6.65 23.64 -13.95
N ALA A 184 -7.21 24.52 -14.78
CA ALA A 184 -7.97 25.66 -14.31
C ALA A 184 -9.36 25.25 -13.77
N GLU A 185 -9.75 25.78 -12.61
CA GLU A 185 -11.15 25.87 -12.20
C GLU A 185 -11.77 27.06 -12.97
N ALA A 186 -12.26 26.83 -14.18
CA ALA A 186 -13.08 27.81 -14.90
C ALA A 186 -14.57 27.41 -14.77
N GLY A 187 -15.44 28.39 -14.52
CA GLY A 187 -16.86 28.22 -14.23
C GLY A 187 -17.71 27.66 -15.39
N GLY A 188 -17.48 26.40 -15.74
CA GLY A 188 -18.21 25.60 -16.72
C GLY A 188 -17.29 24.48 -17.21
N GLU A 189 -17.57 23.23 -16.79
CA GLU A 189 -16.79 22.00 -17.05
C GLU A 189 -15.29 22.10 -16.66
N GLY A 190 -14.95 21.63 -15.45
CA GLY A 190 -13.60 21.71 -14.86
C GLY A 190 -12.46 21.28 -15.80
N GLY A 191 -11.35 22.03 -15.76
CA GLY A 191 -10.19 21.76 -16.61
C GLY A 191 -9.54 20.42 -16.28
N SER A 192 -9.35 19.58 -17.30
CA SER A 192 -8.67 18.28 -17.20
C SER A 192 -7.21 18.35 -17.65
N SER A 193 -6.39 17.36 -17.27
CA SER A 193 -5.04 17.18 -17.80
C SER A 193 -5.04 17.09 -19.33
N LEU A 194 -6.09 16.49 -19.91
CA LEU A 194 -6.28 16.45 -21.36
C LEU A 194 -6.39 17.86 -21.98
N GLN A 195 -7.18 18.76 -21.39
CA GLN A 195 -7.32 20.11 -21.92
C GLN A 195 -5.99 20.86 -21.88
N THR A 196 -5.27 20.77 -20.77
CA THR A 196 -3.92 21.34 -20.63
C THR A 196 -2.94 20.76 -21.65
N LEU A 197 -2.96 19.44 -21.89
CA LEU A 197 -2.13 18.80 -22.92
C LEU A 197 -2.45 19.31 -24.33
N LYS A 198 -3.73 19.50 -24.66
CA LYS A 198 -4.14 20.05 -25.97
C LYS A 198 -3.64 21.48 -26.17
N GLU A 199 -3.71 22.31 -25.13
CA GLU A 199 -3.22 23.69 -25.14
C GLU A 199 -1.71 23.73 -25.33
N LEU A 200 -0.96 22.91 -24.59
CA LEU A 200 0.49 22.78 -24.74
C LEU A 200 0.91 22.29 -26.13
N VAL A 201 0.21 21.30 -26.68
CA VAL A 201 0.45 20.82 -28.05
C VAL A 201 0.28 21.96 -29.05
N LYS A 202 -0.77 22.78 -28.89
CA LYS A 202 -1.04 23.92 -29.76
C LYS A 202 0.01 25.02 -29.62
N GLU A 203 0.48 25.29 -28.40
CA GLU A 203 1.49 26.31 -28.11
C GLU A 203 2.90 25.90 -28.59
N THR A 204 3.30 24.66 -28.34
CA THR A 204 4.67 24.17 -28.58
C THR A 204 4.86 23.54 -29.97
N GLY A 205 3.77 23.17 -30.63
CA GLY A 205 3.82 22.40 -31.88
C GLY A 205 4.25 20.93 -31.69
N ALA A 206 4.27 20.44 -30.45
CA ALA A 206 4.64 19.06 -30.16
C ALA A 206 3.77 18.04 -30.90
N ARG A 207 4.41 16.99 -31.42
CA ARG A 207 3.74 15.86 -32.11
C ARG A 207 3.75 14.57 -31.30
N THR A 208 4.45 14.58 -30.17
CA THR A 208 4.58 13.41 -29.30
C THR A 208 4.47 13.82 -27.83
N VAL A 209 3.67 13.08 -27.09
CA VAL A 209 3.58 13.11 -25.63
C VAL A 209 4.07 11.77 -25.10
N MET A 210 5.01 11.78 -24.16
CA MET A 210 5.57 10.59 -23.54
C MET A 210 5.41 10.64 -22.03
N ALA A 211 5.08 9.51 -21.43
CA ALA A 211 4.77 9.43 -20.01
C ALA A 211 4.96 8.00 -19.48
N ASN A 212 5.37 7.81 -18.22
CA ASN A 212 5.35 6.48 -17.60
C ASN A 212 3.94 6.14 -17.08
N ALA A 213 3.45 4.91 -17.27
CA ALA A 213 2.09 4.49 -16.94
C ALA A 213 1.79 4.52 -15.42
N LEU A 214 0.58 4.95 -15.07
CA LEU A 214 -0.05 4.77 -13.77
C LEU A 214 -1.05 3.61 -13.82
N TYR A 215 -1.34 2.99 -12.69
CA TYR A 215 -2.06 1.69 -12.65
C TYR A 215 -3.38 1.73 -11.90
N GLU A 216 -3.70 2.84 -11.25
CA GLU A 216 -5.02 3.10 -10.70
C GLU A 216 -6.06 3.11 -11.83
N PRO A 217 -7.19 2.39 -11.70
CA PRO A 217 -8.15 2.24 -12.79
C PRO A 217 -8.63 3.57 -13.40
N TRP A 218 -8.99 4.57 -12.57
CA TRP A 218 -9.46 5.86 -13.05
C TRP A 218 -8.35 6.71 -13.70
N LEU A 219 -7.10 6.62 -13.22
CA LEU A 219 -5.96 7.30 -13.86
C LEU A 219 -5.59 6.65 -15.19
N LYS A 220 -5.72 5.32 -15.29
CA LYS A 220 -5.55 4.60 -16.55
C LYS A 220 -6.64 5.00 -17.56
N ASP A 221 -7.90 5.09 -17.13
CA ASP A 221 -9.01 5.51 -17.99
C ASP A 221 -8.81 6.95 -18.47
N ARG A 222 -8.35 7.86 -17.59
CA ARG A 222 -7.92 9.21 -17.97
C ARG A 222 -6.81 9.17 -19.02
N ASP A 223 -5.75 8.39 -18.80
CA ASP A 223 -4.61 8.30 -19.72
C ASP A 223 -5.04 7.76 -21.08
N HIS A 224 -5.95 6.78 -21.10
CA HIS A 224 -6.54 6.26 -22.33
C HIS A 224 -7.36 7.33 -23.07
N ALA A 225 -8.23 8.05 -22.36
CA ALA A 225 -9.02 9.14 -22.93
C ALA A 225 -8.12 10.25 -23.51
N ALA A 226 -7.02 10.57 -22.82
CA ALA A 226 -6.05 11.55 -23.29
C ALA A 226 -5.32 11.08 -24.55
N ALA A 227 -4.84 9.83 -24.58
CA ALA A 227 -4.19 9.25 -25.75
C ALA A 227 -5.11 9.22 -26.98
N VAL A 228 -6.37 8.80 -26.82
CA VAL A 228 -7.36 8.77 -27.92
C VAL A 228 -7.63 10.18 -28.46
N ALA A 229 -7.81 11.17 -27.57
CA ALA A 229 -8.11 12.53 -27.97
C ALA A 229 -6.91 13.24 -28.66
N LEU A 230 -5.68 12.99 -28.19
CA LEU A 230 -4.46 13.48 -28.82
C LEU A 230 -4.22 12.81 -30.18
N TRP A 231 -4.45 11.51 -30.29
CA TRP A 231 -4.33 10.77 -31.56
C TRP A 231 -5.27 11.31 -32.64
N LYS A 232 -6.52 11.62 -32.29
CA LYS A 232 -7.48 12.30 -33.19
C LYS A 232 -6.99 13.66 -33.68
N SER A 233 -6.07 14.29 -32.96
CA SER A 233 -5.46 15.59 -33.30
C SER A 233 -4.09 15.43 -34.00
N GLY A 234 -3.71 14.21 -34.38
CA GLY A 234 -2.44 13.91 -35.04
C GLY A 234 -1.22 13.95 -34.10
N VAL A 235 -1.43 13.77 -32.79
CA VAL A 235 -0.37 13.72 -31.78
C VAL A 235 -0.25 12.29 -31.24
N GLU A 236 0.95 11.74 -31.28
CA GLU A 236 1.24 10.42 -30.72
C GLU A 236 1.38 10.50 -29.19
N CYS A 237 0.75 9.59 -28.46
CA CYS A 237 0.89 9.48 -27.01
C CYS A 237 1.46 8.11 -26.64
N LYS A 238 2.65 8.06 -26.02
CA LYS A 238 3.33 6.82 -25.62
C LYS A 238 3.39 6.68 -24.10
N MET A 239 2.92 5.54 -23.61
CA MET A 239 2.94 5.18 -22.19
C MET A 239 3.94 4.05 -21.94
N PHE A 240 4.80 4.21 -20.94
CA PHE A 240 5.87 3.26 -20.63
C PHE A 240 5.71 2.62 -19.24
N HIS A 241 5.90 1.31 -19.12
CA HIS A 241 5.90 0.64 -17.82
C HIS A 241 7.12 1.07 -17.00
N SER A 242 6.89 1.49 -15.75
CA SER A 242 7.98 1.88 -14.86
C SER A 242 7.66 1.77 -13.37
N TYR A 243 6.39 1.92 -12.97
CA TYR A 243 6.04 2.03 -11.56
C TYR A 243 6.24 0.70 -10.83
N CYS A 244 5.83 -0.44 -11.39
CA CYS A 244 6.01 -1.78 -10.79
C CYS A 244 7.21 -2.53 -11.41
N LEU A 245 7.63 -3.67 -10.84
CA LEU A 245 8.57 -4.57 -11.55
C LEU A 245 7.85 -5.35 -12.65
N ARG A 246 6.59 -5.72 -12.42
CA ARG A 246 5.72 -6.39 -13.37
C ARG A 246 4.55 -5.50 -13.72
N ASP A 247 4.24 -5.40 -15.00
CA ASP A 247 3.01 -4.76 -15.44
C ASP A 247 1.82 -5.58 -14.88
N PRO A 248 0.97 -4.99 -14.01
CA PRO A 248 -0.20 -5.65 -13.43
C PRO A 248 -1.11 -6.29 -14.47
N TYR A 249 -1.23 -5.70 -15.66
CA TYR A 249 -2.09 -6.20 -16.72
C TYR A 249 -1.48 -7.36 -17.52
N SER A 250 -0.16 -7.58 -17.41
CA SER A 250 0.54 -8.70 -18.08
C SER A 250 0.57 -9.99 -17.25
N VAL A 251 0.28 -9.92 -15.95
CA VAL A 251 0.34 -11.08 -15.05
C VAL A 251 -0.82 -12.02 -15.34
N ARG A 252 -0.50 -13.30 -15.58
CA ARG A 252 -1.46 -14.37 -15.90
C ARG A 252 -1.39 -15.53 -14.91
N THR A 253 -2.56 -16.11 -14.64
CA THR A 253 -2.83 -17.32 -13.86
C THR A 253 -2.77 -18.61 -14.68
N GLU A 254 -2.65 -18.49 -16.01
CA GLU A 254 -2.46 -19.60 -16.94
C GLU A 254 -1.32 -20.54 -16.49
N GLY A 255 -1.60 -21.85 -16.46
CA GLY A 255 -0.66 -22.88 -15.99
C GLY A 255 -0.46 -22.97 -14.47
N VAL A 256 -0.99 -22.04 -13.67
CA VAL A 256 -0.88 -22.03 -12.20
C VAL A 256 -2.23 -22.28 -11.52
N GLY A 257 -3.32 -21.76 -12.10
CA GLY A 257 -4.67 -21.82 -11.56
C GLY A 257 -4.98 -20.71 -10.55
N LEU A 258 -6.18 -20.73 -9.97
CA LEU A 258 -6.69 -19.64 -9.12
C LEU A 258 -6.47 -19.85 -7.61
N ARG A 259 -6.00 -21.03 -7.21
CA ARG A 259 -5.82 -21.37 -5.80
C ARG A 259 -4.73 -20.49 -5.17
N GLY A 260 -5.12 -19.65 -4.23
CA GLY A 260 -4.20 -18.79 -3.48
C GLY A 260 -3.95 -17.42 -4.11
N ILE A 261 -4.83 -16.94 -4.98
CA ILE A 261 -4.75 -15.66 -5.71
C ILE A 261 -4.42 -14.42 -4.85
N GLY A 262 -4.76 -14.44 -3.57
CA GLY A 262 -4.41 -13.36 -2.63
C GLY A 262 -2.97 -13.37 -2.11
N SER A 263 -2.20 -14.43 -2.36
CA SER A 263 -0.90 -14.64 -1.73
C SER A 263 0.27 -14.24 -2.65
N VAL A 264 1.31 -13.66 -2.07
CA VAL A 264 2.56 -13.38 -2.81
C VAL A 264 3.19 -14.65 -3.41
N SER A 265 3.04 -15.79 -2.76
CA SER A 265 3.61 -17.04 -3.30
C SER A 265 2.94 -17.44 -4.61
N HIS A 266 1.61 -17.30 -4.69
CA HIS A 266 0.86 -17.53 -5.92
C HIS A 266 1.22 -16.52 -7.00
N PHE A 267 1.25 -15.23 -6.67
CA PHE A 267 1.67 -14.17 -7.59
C PHE A 267 3.06 -14.41 -8.17
N LEU A 268 4.04 -14.79 -7.33
CA LEU A 268 5.38 -15.12 -7.79
C LEU A 268 5.41 -16.39 -8.66
N SER A 269 4.53 -17.36 -8.41
CA SER A 269 4.36 -18.52 -9.30
C SER A 269 3.81 -18.11 -10.66
N CYS A 270 2.79 -17.25 -10.70
CA CYS A 270 2.27 -16.65 -11.94
C CYS A 270 3.38 -15.91 -12.71
N CYS A 271 4.17 -15.10 -12.03
CA CYS A 271 5.29 -14.36 -12.63
C CYS A 271 6.47 -15.26 -13.05
N ARG A 272 6.59 -16.49 -12.53
CA ARG A 272 7.61 -17.45 -12.99
C ARG A 272 7.12 -18.25 -14.20
N GLN A 273 5.85 -18.66 -14.16
CA GLN A 273 5.21 -19.39 -15.26
C GLN A 273 5.05 -18.49 -16.49
N ASN A 274 4.75 -17.21 -16.27
CA ASN A 274 4.51 -16.20 -17.29
C ASN A 274 5.47 -15.02 -17.07
N PRO A 275 6.77 -15.16 -17.41
CA PRO A 275 7.83 -14.24 -16.97
C PRO A 275 7.82 -12.85 -17.60
N GLY A 276 7.04 -12.63 -18.66
CA GLY A 276 7.02 -11.36 -19.40
C GLY A 276 8.43 -10.94 -19.88
N PRO A 277 8.61 -9.65 -20.23
CA PRO A 277 9.92 -9.11 -20.57
C PRO A 277 10.93 -9.22 -19.43
N ALA A 278 12.21 -9.38 -19.78
CA ALA A 278 13.30 -9.38 -18.81
C ALA A 278 13.45 -7.98 -18.18
N LEU A 279 13.76 -7.94 -16.88
CA LEU A 279 13.86 -6.67 -16.13
C LEU A 279 15.08 -5.82 -16.53
N GLY A 280 16.12 -6.39 -17.16
CA GLY A 280 17.31 -5.65 -17.60
C GLY A 280 18.07 -4.93 -16.46
N ALA A 281 19.16 -4.24 -16.81
CA ALA A 281 19.89 -3.36 -15.89
C ALA A 281 19.25 -1.96 -15.89
N PRO A 282 19.17 -1.27 -14.73
CA PRO A 282 18.69 0.11 -14.68
C PRO A 282 19.61 1.03 -15.49
N LEU A 283 19.06 2.15 -15.97
CA LEU A 283 19.79 3.12 -16.80
C LEU A 283 20.24 4.32 -15.98
N GLU A 284 21.49 4.74 -16.17
CA GLU A 284 22.02 5.98 -15.60
C GLU A 284 21.26 7.23 -16.09
N PRO A 285 21.24 8.32 -15.32
CA PRO A 285 20.56 9.55 -15.73
C PRO A 285 21.29 10.21 -16.91
N PRO A 286 20.56 10.93 -17.79
CA PRO A 286 21.17 11.65 -18.89
C PRO A 286 22.01 12.84 -18.38
N THR A 287 23.16 13.11 -18.99
CA THR A 287 24.03 14.24 -18.60
C THR A 287 23.48 15.60 -19.03
N ALA A 288 22.70 15.65 -20.11
CA ALA A 288 22.05 16.85 -20.61
C ALA A 288 20.75 16.49 -21.34
N LEU A 289 19.79 17.41 -21.36
CA LEU A 289 18.57 17.27 -22.15
C LEU A 289 18.55 18.30 -23.29
N PRO A 290 18.12 17.91 -24.51
CA PRO A 290 17.91 18.85 -25.60
C PRO A 290 16.73 19.76 -25.25
N VAL A 291 16.91 21.08 -25.31
CA VAL A 291 15.90 22.06 -24.91
C VAL A 291 15.26 22.76 -26.11
N PRO A 292 13.99 23.21 -25.99
CA PRO A 292 13.36 23.99 -27.06
C PRO A 292 13.97 25.39 -27.13
N ALA A 293 13.86 26.04 -28.29
CA ALA A 293 14.21 27.45 -28.44
C ALA A 293 13.27 28.39 -27.66
N HIS A 294 12.02 27.97 -27.47
CA HIS A 294 11.00 28.70 -26.74
C HIS A 294 10.30 27.76 -25.76
N TRP A 295 10.29 28.14 -24.48
CA TRP A 295 9.59 27.40 -23.44
C TRP A 295 8.12 27.82 -23.37
N PRO A 296 7.18 26.88 -23.17
CA PRO A 296 5.79 27.23 -22.93
C PRO A 296 5.64 27.93 -21.57
N ARG A 297 4.57 28.70 -21.42
CA ARG A 297 4.29 29.37 -20.14
C ARG A 297 3.85 28.37 -19.07
N GLY A 298 4.55 28.39 -17.94
CA GLY A 298 4.19 27.65 -16.73
C GLY A 298 3.69 28.55 -15.61
N ALA A 299 3.33 27.94 -14.49
CA ALA A 299 3.04 28.59 -13.22
C ALA A 299 4.21 28.36 -12.23
N PRO A 300 4.38 29.23 -11.21
CA PRO A 300 5.28 28.91 -10.11
C PRO A 300 4.75 27.70 -9.33
N LEU A 301 5.64 26.91 -8.72
CA LEU A 301 5.30 25.70 -7.96
C LEU A 301 4.27 25.98 -6.85
N GLU A 302 4.34 27.14 -6.22
CA GLU A 302 3.44 27.60 -5.17
C GLU A 302 1.98 27.71 -5.67
N ALA A 303 1.77 28.01 -6.95
CA ALA A 303 0.45 28.11 -7.55
C ALA A 303 -0.28 26.75 -7.60
N LEU A 304 0.45 25.63 -7.54
CA LEU A 304 -0.16 24.30 -7.44
C LEU A 304 -0.90 24.12 -6.10
N GLY A 305 -0.48 24.82 -5.04
CA GLY A 305 -1.14 24.80 -3.74
C GLY A 305 -1.03 23.46 -3.01
N LEU A 306 0.07 22.73 -3.25
CA LEU A 306 0.34 21.41 -2.66
C LEU A 306 0.76 21.48 -1.18
N ALA A 307 1.62 22.44 -0.81
CA ALA A 307 2.13 22.60 0.55
C ALA A 307 1.40 23.70 1.34
N ARG A 308 0.05 23.66 1.35
CA ARG A 308 -0.75 24.68 2.07
C ARG A 308 -0.64 24.50 3.59
N MET A 309 -0.34 25.60 4.28
CA MET A 309 -0.30 25.64 5.74
C MET A 309 -1.53 26.37 6.29
N PRO A 310 -2.24 25.80 7.28
CA PRO A 310 -3.38 26.46 7.89
C PRO A 310 -2.91 27.68 8.70
N ARG A 311 -3.72 28.74 8.66
CA ARG A 311 -3.54 29.94 9.48
C ARG A 311 -4.54 29.94 10.63
N ARG A 312 -4.07 30.29 11.82
CA ARG A 312 -4.92 30.51 12.99
C ARG A 312 -5.66 31.84 12.84
N LYS A 313 -6.67 32.05 13.70
CA LYS A 313 -7.47 33.29 13.75
C LYS A 313 -6.63 34.55 14.03
N ASP A 314 -5.50 34.39 14.71
CA ASP A 314 -4.53 35.46 15.01
C ASP A 314 -3.54 35.74 13.86
N GLY A 315 -3.68 35.07 12.71
CA GLY A 315 -2.80 35.22 11.55
C GLY A 315 -1.55 34.33 11.59
N THR A 316 -1.29 33.62 12.69
CA THR A 316 -0.11 32.73 12.78
C THR A 316 -0.28 31.51 11.89
N THR A 317 0.77 31.18 11.11
CA THR A 317 0.80 29.99 10.27
C THR A 317 1.24 28.79 11.10
N VAL A 318 0.48 27.70 11.07
CA VAL A 318 0.85 26.45 11.76
C VAL A 318 1.67 25.58 10.79
N ASP A 319 2.98 25.52 11.00
CA ASP A 319 3.87 24.61 10.26
C ASP A 319 3.77 23.18 10.83
N TRP A 320 2.71 22.46 10.44
CA TRP A 320 2.52 21.07 10.82
C TRP A 320 3.55 20.13 10.17
N ALA A 321 4.18 20.55 9.08
CA ALA A 321 5.14 19.74 8.33
C ALA A 321 6.59 19.90 8.80
N ALA A 322 6.87 20.74 9.80
CA ALA A 322 8.24 21.00 10.28
C ALA A 322 8.99 19.71 10.67
N SER A 323 8.34 18.81 11.40
CA SER A 323 8.94 17.53 11.81
C SER A 323 9.14 16.57 10.63
N ILE A 324 8.22 16.58 9.65
CA ILE A 324 8.34 15.81 8.41
C ILE A 324 9.53 16.33 7.60
N ARG A 325 9.65 17.65 7.43
CA ARG A 325 10.77 18.30 6.72
C ARG A 325 12.12 17.93 7.33
N LYS A 326 12.20 17.81 8.66
CA LYS A 326 13.42 17.40 9.35
C LYS A 326 13.71 15.89 9.23
N SER A 327 12.69 15.08 9.00
CA SER A 327 12.81 13.61 9.00
C SER A 327 13.27 13.05 7.65
N TRP A 328 13.13 13.82 6.57
CA TRP A 328 13.29 13.33 5.21
C TRP A 328 14.17 14.23 4.36
N ASP A 329 14.94 13.58 3.49
CA ASP A 329 15.47 14.19 2.28
C ASP A 329 14.48 13.90 1.15
N PHE A 330 14.03 14.92 0.43
CA PHE A 330 13.02 14.79 -0.62
C PHE A 330 13.63 14.68 -2.01
N SER A 331 14.94 14.55 -2.15
CA SER A 331 15.60 14.44 -3.45
C SER A 331 15.72 12.99 -3.95
N GLU A 332 15.96 12.83 -5.25
CA GLU A 332 16.34 11.55 -5.85
C GLU A 332 17.65 11.02 -5.23
N GLU A 333 18.65 11.88 -5.05
CA GLU A 333 19.91 11.53 -4.38
C GLU A 333 19.69 11.07 -2.93
N GLY A 334 18.78 11.70 -2.19
CA GLY A 334 18.36 11.28 -0.86
C GLY A 334 17.74 9.88 -0.83
N ALA A 335 17.01 9.51 -1.89
CA ALA A 335 16.46 8.17 -2.07
C ALA A 335 17.56 7.12 -2.22
N HIS A 336 18.57 7.40 -3.05
CA HIS A 336 19.72 6.51 -3.26
C HIS A 336 20.57 6.40 -1.99
N ALA A 337 20.87 7.50 -1.31
CA ALA A 337 21.62 7.49 -0.05
C ALA A 337 20.89 6.68 1.04
N ARG A 338 19.56 6.75 1.10
CA ARG A 338 18.75 5.94 2.00
C ARG A 338 18.86 4.44 1.69
N LEU A 339 18.76 4.09 0.40
CA LEU A 339 18.89 2.70 -0.05
C LEU A 339 20.29 2.16 0.26
N GLU A 340 21.34 2.91 -0.06
CA GLU A 340 22.72 2.55 0.18
C GLU A 340 22.99 2.31 1.68
N ALA A 341 22.56 3.22 2.55
CA ALA A 341 22.70 3.07 4.00
C ALA A 341 22.01 1.80 4.53
N PHE A 342 20.83 1.45 3.97
CA PHE A 342 20.16 0.21 4.32
C PHE A 342 20.90 -1.02 3.82
N LEU A 343 21.39 -1.01 2.58
CA LEU A 343 22.13 -2.12 1.98
C LEU A 343 23.51 -2.32 2.64
N GLY A 344 24.09 -1.28 3.24
CA GLY A 344 25.35 -1.37 3.98
C GLY A 344 25.26 -2.07 5.34
N ASP A 345 24.10 -2.04 6.02
CA ASP A 345 23.96 -2.61 7.37
C ASP A 345 22.57 -3.22 7.64
N GLY A 346 21.50 -2.42 7.55
CA GLY A 346 20.15 -2.84 7.95
C GLY A 346 19.62 -4.07 7.22
N VAL A 347 20.04 -4.29 5.97
CA VAL A 347 19.62 -5.41 5.12
C VAL A 347 20.00 -6.78 5.70
N TYR A 348 21.11 -6.89 6.43
CA TYR A 348 21.59 -8.15 7.00
C TYR A 348 20.78 -8.60 8.22
N ARG A 349 20.13 -7.66 8.92
CA ARG A 349 19.23 -7.93 10.04
C ARG A 349 17.75 -8.00 9.61
N TYR A 350 17.43 -7.56 8.40
CA TYR A 350 16.06 -7.42 7.89
C TYR A 350 15.20 -8.69 8.06
N ASP A 351 15.72 -9.86 7.67
CA ASP A 351 14.93 -11.10 7.69
C ASP A 351 14.38 -11.43 9.09
N LYS A 352 15.22 -11.27 10.12
CA LYS A 352 14.90 -11.59 11.51
C LYS A 352 14.28 -10.41 12.27
N GLU A 353 14.70 -9.18 11.96
CA GLU A 353 14.49 -8.03 12.84
C GLU A 353 13.74 -6.87 12.16
N SER A 354 13.21 -7.01 10.95
CA SER A 354 12.39 -5.96 10.30
C SER A 354 11.12 -5.58 11.09
N GLY A 355 10.77 -6.34 12.12
CA GLY A 355 9.66 -6.05 13.02
C GLY A 355 10.02 -5.12 14.18
N ARG A 356 11.32 -4.89 14.44
CA ARG A 356 11.80 -3.98 15.48
C ARG A 356 11.38 -2.54 15.15
N ALA A 357 10.72 -1.88 16.10
CA ALA A 357 10.32 -0.48 16.00
C ALA A 357 11.43 0.45 16.53
N ASP A 358 12.23 -0.06 17.45
CA ASP A 358 13.36 0.61 18.09
C ASP A 358 14.67 0.57 17.29
N ALA A 359 14.74 -0.25 16.23
CA ALA A 359 15.94 -0.42 15.41
C ALA A 359 15.70 -0.04 13.94
N PRO A 360 16.68 0.58 13.24
CA PRO A 360 16.57 0.98 11.84
C PRO A 360 16.80 -0.20 10.88
N ASN A 361 16.15 -1.33 11.12
CA ASN A 361 16.33 -2.58 10.35
C ASN A 361 15.42 -2.66 9.12
N THR A 362 14.90 -1.54 8.63
CA THR A 362 14.07 -1.46 7.42
C THR A 362 14.57 -0.36 6.49
N SER A 363 14.39 -0.54 5.18
CA SER A 363 14.94 0.39 4.18
C SER A 363 14.36 1.81 4.25
N CYS A 364 13.13 1.98 4.73
CA CYS A 364 12.45 3.27 4.78
C CYS A 364 12.39 3.99 3.40
N VAL A 365 12.35 3.22 2.30
CA VAL A 365 12.33 3.77 0.93
C VAL A 365 10.94 3.88 0.30
N SER A 366 9.89 3.50 1.01
CA SER A 366 8.52 3.47 0.48
C SER A 366 8.01 4.81 -0.06
N PRO A 367 8.32 5.99 0.53
CA PRO A 367 7.87 7.27 -0.04
C PRO A 367 8.53 7.55 -1.39
N TYR A 368 9.83 7.24 -1.52
CA TYR A 368 10.57 7.41 -2.77
C TYR A 368 10.08 6.47 -3.88
N LEU A 369 9.67 5.24 -3.53
CA LEU A 369 9.04 4.31 -4.47
C LEU A 369 7.65 4.79 -4.90
N HIS A 370 6.89 5.44 -4.00
CA HIS A 370 5.55 5.94 -4.28
C HIS A 370 5.56 7.15 -5.22
N PHE A 371 6.47 8.10 -5.01
CA PHE A 371 6.63 9.26 -5.92
C PHE A 371 7.59 8.99 -7.09
N GLY A 372 8.10 7.76 -7.20
CA GLY A 372 8.95 7.31 -8.28
C GLY A 372 10.28 8.02 -8.37
N GLN A 373 10.78 8.54 -7.25
CA GLN A 373 12.15 9.05 -7.07
C GLN A 373 13.18 7.92 -7.05
N LEU A 374 12.72 6.70 -6.75
CA LEU A 374 13.53 5.49 -6.79
C LEU A 374 12.82 4.44 -7.64
N SER A 375 13.52 3.87 -8.61
CA SER A 375 12.98 2.78 -9.43
C SER A 375 12.97 1.46 -8.64
N PRO A 376 11.88 0.67 -8.66
CA PRO A 376 11.88 -0.64 -8.02
C PRO A 376 12.90 -1.59 -8.67
N ARG A 377 13.17 -1.40 -9.97
CA ARG A 377 14.20 -2.14 -10.70
C ARG A 377 15.59 -1.81 -10.17
N TRP A 378 15.86 -0.55 -9.87
CA TRP A 378 17.11 -0.12 -9.24
C TRP A 378 17.31 -0.76 -7.87
N VAL A 379 16.27 -0.74 -7.02
CA VAL A 379 16.31 -1.40 -5.70
C VAL A 379 16.67 -2.87 -5.82
N LEU A 380 16.05 -3.58 -6.77
CA LEU A 380 16.33 -4.99 -6.99
C LEU A 380 17.75 -5.23 -7.54
N TRP A 381 18.24 -4.34 -8.41
CA TRP A 381 19.59 -4.40 -8.97
C TRP A 381 20.66 -4.22 -7.89
N ASP A 382 20.57 -3.15 -7.10
CA ASP A 382 21.54 -2.86 -6.04
C ASP A 382 21.52 -3.92 -4.93
N ALA A 383 20.32 -4.42 -4.58
CA ALA A 383 20.21 -5.52 -3.63
C ALA A 383 20.92 -6.80 -4.13
N LYS A 384 20.84 -7.10 -5.44
CA LYS A 384 21.58 -8.22 -6.04
C LYS A 384 23.08 -7.96 -6.05
N ALA A 385 23.50 -6.74 -6.41
CA ALA A 385 24.91 -6.33 -6.50
C ALA A 385 25.60 -6.39 -5.13
N ALA A 386 24.93 -5.94 -4.07
CA ALA A 386 25.39 -6.04 -2.68
C ALA A 386 25.46 -7.50 -2.16
N ARG A 387 25.25 -8.50 -3.03
CA ARG A 387 25.12 -9.93 -2.71
C ARG A 387 24.11 -10.19 -1.59
N CYS A 388 23.18 -9.26 -1.40
CA CYS A 388 22.16 -9.34 -0.38
C CYS A 388 21.15 -10.40 -0.83
N ARG A 389 21.11 -11.52 -0.11
CA ARG A 389 20.10 -12.57 -0.30
C ARG A 389 18.99 -12.58 0.76
N PRO A 390 18.50 -11.48 1.38
CA PRO A 390 17.34 -11.57 2.27
C PRO A 390 16.09 -11.82 1.41
N PRO A 391 15.57 -13.06 1.36
CA PRO A 391 14.46 -13.38 0.47
C PRO A 391 13.21 -12.60 0.88
N LYS A 392 13.10 -12.23 2.17
CA LYS A 392 12.01 -11.40 2.69
C LYS A 392 12.02 -10.00 2.11
N PHE A 393 13.19 -9.39 1.89
CA PHE A 393 13.27 -8.04 1.33
C PHE A 393 12.84 -8.02 -0.14
N GLN A 394 13.39 -8.94 -0.95
CA GLN A 394 12.98 -9.08 -2.36
C GLN A 394 11.48 -9.41 -2.47
N ARG A 395 10.97 -10.28 -1.60
CA ARG A 395 9.55 -10.61 -1.51
C ARG A 395 8.66 -9.40 -1.20
N LYS A 396 9.19 -8.35 -0.56
CA LYS A 396 8.43 -7.13 -0.24
C LYS A 396 8.22 -6.22 -1.45
N LEU A 397 9.10 -6.25 -2.44
CA LEU A 397 8.83 -5.63 -3.75
C LEU A 397 7.66 -6.35 -4.45
N ALA A 398 7.62 -7.69 -4.36
CA ALA A 398 6.50 -8.46 -4.93
C ALA A 398 5.15 -8.20 -4.23
N TRP A 399 5.13 -7.80 -2.95
CA TRP A 399 3.89 -7.37 -2.28
C TRP A 399 3.31 -6.10 -2.91
N ARG A 400 4.16 -5.16 -3.34
CA ARG A 400 3.73 -3.93 -4.01
C ARG A 400 3.12 -4.24 -5.38
N ASP A 401 3.79 -5.07 -6.18
CA ASP A 401 3.27 -5.46 -7.48
C ASP A 401 2.00 -6.32 -7.38
N LEU A 402 1.93 -7.21 -6.39
CA LEU A 402 0.71 -7.97 -6.06
C LEU A 402 -0.45 -7.02 -5.77
N ALA A 403 -0.22 -5.94 -5.01
CA ALA A 403 -1.27 -4.99 -4.67
C ALA A 403 -1.88 -4.37 -5.93
N TYR A 404 -1.06 -3.94 -6.87
CA TYR A 404 -1.52 -3.37 -8.14
C TYR A 404 -2.16 -4.41 -9.05
N TRP A 405 -1.67 -5.65 -9.04
CA TRP A 405 -2.35 -6.75 -9.72
C TRP A 405 -3.75 -6.97 -9.16
N GLN A 406 -3.92 -6.99 -7.83
CA GLN A 406 -5.23 -7.10 -7.19
C GLN A 406 -6.13 -5.90 -7.51
N LEU A 407 -5.62 -4.67 -7.46
CA LEU A 407 -6.37 -3.47 -7.83
C LEU A 407 -6.83 -3.50 -9.29
N SER A 408 -6.01 -4.08 -10.19
CA SER A 408 -6.38 -4.26 -11.60
C SER A 408 -7.49 -5.30 -11.83
N LEU A 409 -7.65 -6.24 -10.90
CA LEU A 409 -8.69 -7.27 -10.92
C LEU A 409 -9.96 -6.81 -10.18
N PHE A 410 -9.79 -6.01 -9.13
CA PHE A 410 -10.85 -5.54 -8.24
C PHE A 410 -10.71 -4.01 -8.06
N PRO A 411 -11.21 -3.21 -9.01
CA PRO A 411 -11.11 -1.74 -8.96
C PRO A 411 -11.68 -1.12 -7.69
N GLU A 412 -12.68 -1.76 -7.07
CA GLU A 412 -13.37 -1.29 -5.86
C GLU A 412 -12.65 -1.57 -4.55
N LEU A 413 -11.49 -2.25 -4.61
CA LEU A 413 -10.65 -2.58 -3.45
C LEU A 413 -10.42 -1.41 -2.48
N PRO A 414 -10.26 -0.14 -2.91
CA PRO A 414 -9.99 0.95 -1.97
C PRO A 414 -11.20 1.40 -1.13
N TRP A 415 -12.43 1.13 -1.55
CA TRP A 415 -13.64 1.66 -0.88
C TRP A 415 -14.61 0.57 -0.40
N GLU A 416 -14.61 -0.62 -1.00
CA GLU A 416 -15.55 -1.69 -0.67
C GLU A 416 -14.85 -2.93 -0.13
N SER A 417 -15.45 -3.55 0.89
CA SER A 417 -15.02 -4.87 1.35
C SER A 417 -15.15 -5.88 0.21
N LEU A 418 -14.04 -6.54 -0.11
CA LEU A 418 -13.97 -7.45 -1.24
C LEU A 418 -14.89 -8.65 -1.06
N ARG A 419 -14.90 -9.22 0.15
CA ARG A 419 -15.83 -10.29 0.53
C ARG A 419 -17.22 -9.71 0.83
N PRO A 420 -18.26 -10.02 0.02
CA PRO A 420 -19.58 -9.40 0.13
C PRO A 420 -20.24 -9.47 1.53
N PRO A 421 -20.17 -10.59 2.28
CA PRO A 421 -20.82 -10.67 3.59
C PRO A 421 -20.38 -9.57 4.57
N TYR A 422 -19.11 -9.19 4.54
CA TYR A 422 -18.52 -8.28 5.52
C TYR A 422 -18.96 -6.82 5.33
N LYS A 423 -19.70 -6.50 4.26
CA LYS A 423 -20.41 -5.21 4.13
C LYS A 423 -21.52 -5.05 5.17
N ALA A 424 -22.06 -6.15 5.67
CA ALA A 424 -23.11 -6.17 6.69
C ALA A 424 -22.57 -6.22 8.14
N LEU A 425 -21.25 -6.20 8.34
CA LEU A 425 -20.67 -6.25 9.69
C LEU A 425 -21.05 -5.00 10.49
N ARG A 426 -21.53 -5.22 11.72
CA ARG A 426 -22.00 -4.14 12.61
C ARG A 426 -20.84 -3.55 13.40
N TRP A 427 -20.16 -2.58 12.79
CA TRP A 427 -19.07 -1.86 13.44
C TRP A 427 -19.55 -0.93 14.56
N SER A 428 -18.66 -0.66 15.53
CA SER A 428 -18.81 0.41 16.50
C SER A 428 -18.81 1.77 15.79
N SER A 429 -19.62 2.71 16.30
CA SER A 429 -19.68 4.10 15.83
C SER A 429 -19.06 5.09 16.83
N ASP A 430 -18.33 4.60 17.83
CA ASP A 430 -17.75 5.45 18.88
C ASP A 430 -16.61 6.33 18.34
N ARG A 431 -16.95 7.59 18.05
CA ARG A 431 -15.99 8.60 17.56
C ARG A 431 -14.95 8.99 18.61
N ARG A 432 -15.17 8.73 19.90
CA ARG A 432 -14.18 9.01 20.96
C ARG A 432 -13.02 8.04 20.86
N HIS A 433 -13.31 6.75 20.64
CA HIS A 433 -12.29 5.73 20.38
C HIS A 433 -11.47 6.05 19.13
N LEU A 434 -12.14 6.43 18.03
CA LEU A 434 -11.45 6.82 16.81
C LEU A 434 -10.49 8.00 17.04
N LYS A 435 -10.96 9.07 17.70
CA LYS A 435 -10.11 10.23 18.01
C LYS A 435 -8.94 9.90 18.94
N ALA A 436 -9.16 9.05 19.94
CA ALA A 436 -8.10 8.59 20.84
C ALA A 436 -7.02 7.80 20.08
N TRP A 437 -7.44 6.90 19.18
CA TRP A 437 -6.53 6.17 18.30
C TRP A 437 -5.75 7.11 17.38
N GLN A 438 -6.43 8.01 16.66
CA GLN A 438 -5.80 8.97 15.73
C GLN A 438 -4.73 9.84 16.40
N ARG A 439 -4.94 10.23 17.66
CA ARG A 439 -4.04 11.11 18.42
C ARG A 439 -2.96 10.38 19.23
N GLY A 440 -2.96 9.04 19.24
CA GLY A 440 -2.08 8.26 20.11
C GLY A 440 -2.34 8.54 21.60
N GLY A 441 -3.62 8.49 21.99
CA GLY A 441 -4.10 8.68 23.35
C GLY A 441 -5.02 7.54 23.83
N THR A 442 -4.69 6.30 23.47
CA THR A 442 -5.46 5.09 23.79
C THR A 442 -5.18 4.53 25.18
N GLY A 443 -4.06 4.94 25.79
CA GLY A 443 -3.56 4.36 27.04
C GLY A 443 -2.77 3.06 26.84
N TYR A 444 -2.52 2.67 25.58
CA TYR A 444 -1.67 1.55 25.18
C TYR A 444 -0.37 2.08 24.56
N PRO A 445 0.76 2.06 25.28
CA PRO A 445 1.97 2.82 24.92
C PRO A 445 2.52 2.54 23.53
N LEU A 446 2.54 1.27 23.08
CA LEU A 446 3.02 0.92 21.74
C LEU A 446 2.14 1.50 20.63
N VAL A 447 0.81 1.44 20.78
CA VAL A 447 -0.15 2.00 19.84
C VAL A 447 -0.01 3.52 19.81
N ASP A 448 0.10 4.14 20.98
CA ASP A 448 0.23 5.59 21.13
C ASP A 448 1.53 6.11 20.52
N ALA A 449 2.66 5.44 20.80
CA ALA A 449 3.96 5.75 20.22
C ALA A 449 3.94 5.66 18.70
N ALA A 450 3.32 4.60 18.15
CA ALA A 450 3.15 4.43 16.72
C ALA A 450 2.35 5.57 16.08
N MET A 451 1.17 5.89 16.63
CA MET A 451 0.32 6.95 16.08
C MET A 451 0.98 8.33 16.17
N ARG A 452 1.80 8.58 17.21
CA ARG A 452 2.59 9.80 17.34
C ARG A 452 3.78 9.85 16.38
N GLN A 453 4.46 8.72 16.14
CA GLN A 453 5.49 8.63 15.10
C GLN A 453 4.88 9.00 13.74
N LEU A 454 3.76 8.37 13.39
CA LEU A 454 3.04 8.63 12.15
C LEU A 454 2.72 10.12 12.00
N TRP A 455 2.18 10.75 13.04
CA TRP A 455 1.86 12.19 13.00
C TRP A 455 3.09 13.09 12.80
N LEU A 456 4.22 12.77 13.44
CA LEU A 456 5.40 13.63 13.44
C LEU A 456 6.31 13.41 12.21
N THR A 457 6.44 12.19 11.72
CA THR A 457 7.35 11.87 10.61
C THR A 457 6.61 11.55 9.32
N GLY A 458 5.29 11.39 9.37
CA GLY A 458 4.48 10.98 8.24
C GLY A 458 4.67 9.50 7.85
N TRP A 459 5.31 8.68 8.69
CA TRP A 459 5.69 7.32 8.34
C TRP A 459 5.72 6.40 9.56
N MET A 460 5.43 5.14 9.33
CA MET A 460 5.46 4.09 10.33
C MET A 460 5.96 2.78 9.71
N ASN A 461 6.75 1.99 10.45
CA ASN A 461 7.21 0.69 9.95
C ASN A 461 6.01 -0.28 9.77
N ASN A 462 6.16 -1.27 8.90
CA ASN A 462 5.07 -2.20 8.58
C ASN A 462 4.52 -2.93 9.81
N TYR A 463 5.37 -3.29 10.77
CA TYR A 463 4.94 -4.03 11.95
C TYR A 463 4.05 -3.16 12.86
N MET A 464 4.42 -1.89 13.08
CA MET A 464 3.58 -0.93 13.81
C MET A 464 2.27 -0.63 13.07
N ARG A 465 2.28 -0.57 11.73
CA ARG A 465 1.03 -0.44 10.94
C ARG A 465 0.06 -1.60 11.24
N HIS A 466 0.57 -2.82 11.34
CA HIS A 466 -0.25 -3.98 11.72
C HIS A 466 -0.76 -3.90 13.18
N VAL A 467 0.06 -3.40 14.12
CA VAL A 467 -0.33 -3.21 15.53
C VAL A 467 -1.50 -2.24 15.61
N VAL A 468 -1.36 -1.04 15.01
CA VAL A 468 -2.39 0.00 15.11
C VAL A 468 -3.67 -0.38 14.34
N ALA A 469 -3.54 -1.08 13.20
CA ALA A 469 -4.68 -1.61 12.45
C ALA A 469 -5.41 -2.71 13.23
N SER A 470 -4.67 -3.66 13.83
CA SER A 470 -5.25 -4.69 14.69
C SER A 470 -5.97 -4.08 15.88
N PHE A 471 -5.39 -3.02 16.48
CA PHE A 471 -6.02 -2.29 17.58
C PHE A 471 -7.37 -1.69 17.19
N LEU A 472 -7.41 -0.96 16.07
CA LEU A 472 -8.62 -0.33 15.55
C LEU A 472 -9.71 -1.36 15.22
N ILE A 473 -9.36 -2.42 14.49
CA ILE A 473 -10.34 -3.38 13.95
C ILE A 473 -10.78 -4.38 15.02
N ALA A 474 -9.83 -5.03 15.72
CA ALA A 474 -10.16 -6.16 16.59
C ALA A 474 -10.58 -5.73 18.00
N TYR A 475 -10.05 -4.61 18.52
CA TYR A 475 -10.27 -4.20 19.91
C TYR A 475 -11.18 -2.99 20.06
N LEU A 476 -11.06 -1.98 19.18
CA LEU A 476 -12.01 -0.87 19.15
C LEU A 476 -13.29 -1.21 18.35
N HIS A 477 -13.23 -2.28 17.56
CA HIS A 477 -14.30 -2.75 16.69
C HIS A 477 -14.81 -1.65 15.73
N LEU A 478 -13.89 -0.84 15.20
CA LEU A 478 -14.17 0.23 14.25
C LEU A 478 -13.96 -0.24 12.80
N PRO A 479 -14.62 0.38 11.81
CA PRO A 479 -14.47 0.02 10.40
C PRO A 479 -13.03 0.24 9.94
N TRP A 480 -12.47 -0.71 9.18
CA TRP A 480 -11.13 -0.58 8.59
C TRP A 480 -11.01 0.66 7.70
N GLN A 481 -12.13 1.10 7.09
CA GLN A 481 -12.20 2.29 6.26
C GLN A 481 -11.84 3.57 7.03
N GLU A 482 -12.10 3.65 8.33
CA GLU A 482 -11.72 4.81 9.14
C GLU A 482 -10.20 4.89 9.33
N GLY A 483 -9.55 3.73 9.50
CA GLY A 483 -8.10 3.63 9.57
C GLY A 483 -7.44 3.89 8.21
N TYR A 484 -7.98 3.30 7.15
CA TYR A 484 -7.56 3.54 5.76
C TYR A 484 -7.64 5.03 5.42
N ARG A 485 -8.76 5.69 5.73
CA ARG A 485 -8.92 7.15 5.58
C ARG A 485 -7.89 7.92 6.41
N TRP A 486 -7.67 7.60 7.67
CA TRP A 486 -6.67 8.31 8.46
C TRP A 486 -5.24 8.22 7.87
N PHE A 487 -4.92 7.09 7.25
CA PHE A 487 -3.63 6.86 6.60
C PHE A 487 -3.54 7.60 5.27
N GLN A 488 -4.61 7.54 4.47
CA GLN A 488 -4.68 8.03 3.09
C GLN A 488 -5.24 9.44 2.97
N VAL A 489 -6.46 9.66 3.46
CA VAL A 489 -7.35 10.80 3.20
C VAL A 489 -8.44 11.02 4.25
N ARG A 490 -8.64 12.28 4.65
CA ARG A 490 -9.87 12.79 5.24
C ARG A 490 -10.60 13.68 4.24
N ASN A 491 -11.77 13.21 3.78
CA ASN A 491 -12.79 14.04 3.15
C ASN A 491 -13.16 15.19 4.08
N GLY A 492 -12.65 16.39 3.77
CA GLY A 492 -13.15 17.65 4.29
C GLY A 492 -13.96 18.31 3.21
N CYS A 493 -15.21 18.67 3.51
CA CYS A 493 -15.97 19.62 2.71
C CYS A 493 -15.06 20.77 2.27
N ARG A 494 -15.17 21.19 1.00
CA ARG A 494 -14.43 22.28 0.37
C ARG A 494 -13.98 23.33 1.40
N GLY A 495 -12.68 23.36 1.71
CA GLY A 495 -12.07 24.39 2.57
C GLY A 495 -11.36 23.89 3.84
N ASP A 496 -11.55 22.62 4.25
CA ASP A 496 -10.80 22.07 5.38
C ASP A 496 -9.50 21.39 4.91
N THR A 497 -8.35 21.88 5.39
CA THR A 497 -7.04 21.24 5.17
C THR A 497 -7.03 19.88 5.87
N GLY A 498 -7.32 18.82 5.11
CA GLY A 498 -7.37 17.43 5.58
C GLY A 498 -6.12 17.03 6.37
N GLN A 499 -6.35 16.34 7.49
CA GLN A 499 -5.31 15.78 8.35
C GLN A 499 -5.00 14.36 7.84
N ASP A 500 -4.07 14.26 6.90
CA ASP A 500 -3.62 12.99 6.35
C ASP A 500 -2.17 12.75 6.72
N THR A 501 -1.82 11.49 6.95
CA THR A 501 -0.66 11.20 7.77
C THR A 501 0.44 10.41 7.09
N LEU A 502 0.18 9.58 6.08
CA LEU A 502 1.26 8.87 5.40
C LEU A 502 1.89 9.72 4.28
N VAL A 503 3.22 9.74 4.23
CA VAL A 503 3.98 10.25 3.07
C VAL A 503 4.17 9.19 1.98
N ASP A 504 3.86 7.93 2.28
CA ASP A 504 3.92 6.80 1.33
C ASP A 504 2.54 6.19 1.08
N ALA A 505 1.50 7.02 1.13
CA ALA A 505 0.12 6.58 0.97
C ALA A 505 -0.13 6.06 -0.45
N ASP A 506 -0.12 4.74 -0.61
CA ASP A 506 -0.30 4.05 -1.89
C ASP A 506 -1.61 3.27 -1.86
N VAL A 507 -2.52 3.62 -2.77
CA VAL A 507 -3.88 3.13 -2.76
C VAL A 507 -3.97 1.61 -2.80
N ALA A 508 -3.14 0.98 -3.62
CA ALA A 508 -3.25 -0.45 -3.88
C ALA A 508 -2.82 -1.23 -2.64
N ILE A 509 -1.61 -0.95 -2.13
CA ILE A 509 -1.05 -1.72 -1.02
C ILE A 509 -1.73 -1.40 0.30
N ASP A 510 -2.11 -0.15 0.54
CA ASP A 510 -2.82 0.21 1.76
C ASP A 510 -4.21 -0.43 1.78
N ALA A 511 -4.97 -0.39 0.68
CA ALA A 511 -6.29 -1.01 0.61
C ALA A 511 -6.19 -2.52 0.82
N MET A 512 -5.29 -3.19 0.10
CA MET A 512 -5.03 -4.62 0.27
C MET A 512 -4.69 -4.97 1.73
N MET A 513 -3.80 -4.21 2.38
CA MET A 513 -3.37 -4.49 3.75
C MET A 513 -4.47 -4.22 4.78
N TRP A 514 -5.20 -3.11 4.65
CA TRP A 514 -6.33 -2.80 5.53
C TRP A 514 -7.46 -3.82 5.40
N GLN A 515 -7.73 -4.34 4.20
CA GLN A 515 -8.72 -5.40 4.01
C GLN A 515 -8.25 -6.77 4.55
N ASN A 516 -6.97 -7.11 4.38
CA ASN A 516 -6.41 -8.35 4.93
C ASN A 516 -6.44 -8.35 6.47
N GLY A 517 -6.21 -7.19 7.10
CA GLY A 517 -6.42 -6.98 8.53
C GLY A 517 -7.89 -6.87 8.94
N GLY A 518 -8.72 -6.29 8.06
CA GLY A 518 -10.16 -6.02 8.19
C GLY A 518 -11.08 -7.20 7.95
N MET A 519 -10.52 -8.41 7.80
CA MET A 519 -11.27 -9.67 7.64
C MET A 519 -12.08 -9.74 6.35
N CYS A 520 -11.73 -8.95 5.34
CA CYS A 520 -12.46 -8.93 4.07
C CYS A 520 -11.57 -9.03 2.82
N GLY A 521 -10.24 -9.09 2.97
CA GLY A 521 -9.30 -9.19 1.85
C GLY A 521 -9.16 -10.60 1.25
N LEU A 522 -8.38 -10.71 0.18
CA LEU A 522 -8.12 -12.00 -0.49
C LEU A 522 -7.32 -12.98 0.39
N ASP A 523 -6.44 -12.47 1.25
CA ASP A 523 -5.60 -13.27 2.15
C ASP A 523 -5.73 -12.74 3.58
N HIS A 524 -6.72 -13.24 4.32
CA HIS A 524 -6.90 -12.85 5.71
C HIS A 524 -5.62 -13.08 6.49
N TRP A 525 -5.16 -12.07 7.21
CA TRP A 525 -4.08 -12.29 8.17
C TRP A 525 -4.52 -13.35 9.15
N ASN A 526 -3.79 -14.45 9.29
CA ASN A 526 -4.14 -15.50 10.24
C ASN A 526 -3.74 -15.13 11.67
N PHE A 527 -3.79 -13.84 12.03
CA PHE A 527 -3.44 -13.36 13.36
C PHE A 527 -4.09 -12.01 13.70
N VAL A 528 -4.08 -11.71 15.00
CA VAL A 528 -4.37 -10.38 15.58
C VAL A 528 -3.21 -10.03 16.51
N MET A 529 -2.71 -8.80 16.44
CA MET A 529 -1.62 -8.35 17.30
C MET A 529 -2.14 -7.82 18.63
N HIS A 530 -1.77 -8.48 19.74
CA HIS A 530 -2.04 -7.94 21.07
C HIS A 530 -1.10 -6.75 21.34
N PRO A 531 -1.60 -5.56 21.71
CA PRO A 531 -0.81 -4.33 21.75
C PRO A 531 0.34 -4.38 22.76
N VAL A 532 0.21 -5.22 23.79
CA VAL A 532 1.24 -5.38 24.83
C VAL A 532 2.21 -6.50 24.51
N ASP A 533 1.75 -7.58 23.89
CA ASP A 533 2.62 -8.73 23.60
C ASP A 533 3.47 -8.46 22.35
N ALA A 534 2.90 -7.75 21.37
CA ALA A 534 3.64 -7.26 20.22
C ALA A 534 4.82 -6.39 20.65
N ALA A 535 4.64 -5.57 21.69
CA ALA A 535 5.68 -4.69 22.25
C ALA A 535 6.92 -5.48 22.69
N MET A 536 6.71 -6.66 23.29
CA MET A 536 7.80 -7.53 23.76
C MET A 536 8.72 -8.02 22.64
N THR A 537 8.21 -8.07 21.40
CA THR A 537 8.98 -8.47 20.22
C THR A 537 9.61 -7.28 19.50
N CYS A 538 8.89 -6.16 19.40
CA CYS A 538 9.29 -5.03 18.56
C CYS A 538 9.95 -3.87 19.32
N ASP A 539 9.78 -3.78 20.63
CA ASP A 539 10.32 -2.73 21.50
C ASP A 539 10.54 -3.29 22.92
N PRO A 540 11.38 -4.33 23.09
CA PRO A 540 11.48 -5.08 24.33
C PRO A 540 11.84 -4.22 25.55
N ASP A 541 12.66 -3.19 25.35
CA ASP A 541 13.19 -2.30 26.39
C ASP A 541 12.44 -0.95 26.44
N GLY A 542 11.41 -0.79 25.60
CA GLY A 542 10.57 0.40 25.59
C GLY A 542 11.20 1.63 24.95
N SER A 543 12.40 1.55 24.36
CA SER A 543 13.10 2.71 23.80
C SER A 543 12.30 3.44 22.72
N TYR A 544 11.52 2.72 21.92
CA TYR A 544 10.61 3.32 20.95
C TYR A 544 9.46 4.06 21.64
N VAL A 545 8.85 3.46 22.66
CA VAL A 545 7.83 4.15 23.48
C VAL A 545 8.40 5.37 24.18
N ARG A 546 9.60 5.32 24.77
CA ARG A 546 10.24 6.47 25.43
C ARG A 546 10.46 7.63 24.46
N LYS A 547 10.80 7.31 23.20
CA LYS A 547 11.04 8.31 22.15
C LYS A 547 9.76 9.06 21.76
N TRP A 548 8.64 8.36 21.59
CA TRP A 548 7.40 8.94 21.05
C TRP A 548 6.35 9.29 22.11
N CYS A 549 6.46 8.71 23.31
CA CYS A 549 5.70 9.02 24.50
C CYS A 549 6.67 9.43 25.63
N PRO A 550 7.34 10.59 25.52
CA PRO A 550 8.37 11.03 26.45
C PRO A 550 7.85 11.20 27.88
N GLU A 551 6.54 11.40 28.07
CA GLU A 551 5.91 11.40 29.40
C GLU A 551 6.03 10.06 30.13
N LEU A 552 6.27 8.95 29.42
CA LEU A 552 6.51 7.63 30.00
C LEU A 552 8.00 7.29 30.16
N SER A 553 8.90 8.21 29.81
CA SER A 553 10.35 7.93 29.73
C SER A 553 11.00 7.58 31.08
N GLY A 554 10.34 7.88 32.20
CA GLY A 554 10.80 7.52 33.55
C GLY A 554 10.32 6.15 34.05
N LEU A 555 9.46 5.43 33.31
CA LEU A 555 8.96 4.12 33.74
C LEU A 555 10.02 3.02 33.56
N PRO A 556 10.04 1.96 34.37
CA PRO A 556 10.96 0.84 34.18
C PRO A 556 10.56 -0.02 32.97
N ASP A 557 11.54 -0.70 32.35
CA ASP A 557 11.37 -1.47 31.11
C ASP A 557 10.30 -2.57 31.23
N GLU A 558 10.11 -3.14 32.42
CA GLU A 558 9.13 -4.20 32.65
C GLU A 558 7.69 -3.70 32.60
N LEU A 559 7.47 -2.42 32.88
CA LEU A 559 6.15 -1.82 33.06
C LEU A 559 5.82 -0.72 32.06
N ILE A 560 6.79 -0.28 31.25
CA ILE A 560 6.58 0.80 30.27
C ILE A 560 5.44 0.49 29.27
N HIS A 561 5.23 -0.78 28.92
CA HIS A 561 4.13 -1.22 28.05
C HIS A 561 2.81 -1.51 28.78
N LYS A 562 2.81 -1.41 30.11
CA LYS A 562 1.67 -1.70 31.00
C LYS A 562 1.60 -0.67 32.15
N PRO A 563 1.56 0.66 31.86
CA PRO A 563 1.64 1.68 32.91
C PRO A 563 0.52 1.58 33.96
N TRP A 564 -0.65 1.05 33.59
CA TRP A 564 -1.76 0.78 34.51
C TRP A 564 -1.49 -0.34 35.53
N LYS A 565 -0.41 -1.12 35.37
CA LYS A 565 0.04 -2.12 36.35
C LYS A 565 1.15 -1.58 37.25
N CYS A 566 1.62 -0.35 37.04
CA CYS A 566 2.65 0.24 37.89
C CYS A 566 2.13 0.48 39.31
N PRO A 567 2.92 0.15 40.35
CA PRO A 567 2.64 0.65 41.69
C PRO A 567 2.60 2.18 41.72
N ALA A 568 1.73 2.76 42.55
CA ALA A 568 1.59 4.22 42.64
C ALA A 568 2.90 4.94 42.98
N SER A 569 3.82 4.31 43.73
CA SER A 569 5.15 4.85 44.02
C SER A 569 6.04 4.95 42.79
N VAL A 570 5.95 4.00 41.85
CA VAL A 570 6.69 4.01 40.58
C VAL A 570 6.17 5.12 39.68
N LEU A 571 4.84 5.23 39.54
CA LEU A 571 4.20 6.31 38.76
C LEU A 571 4.60 7.70 39.28
N ARG A 572 4.54 7.91 40.60
CA ARG A 572 4.96 9.18 41.22
C ARG A 572 6.43 9.52 40.95
N ARG A 573 7.35 8.57 41.09
CA ARG A 573 8.78 8.79 40.80
C ARG A 573 9.03 9.11 39.33
N ALA A 574 8.26 8.53 38.42
CA ALA A 574 8.35 8.80 36.99
C ALA A 574 7.59 10.07 36.55
N GLY A 575 6.90 10.77 37.46
CA GLY A 575 6.08 11.93 37.13
C GLY A 575 4.83 11.60 36.30
N VAL A 576 4.36 10.35 36.35
CA VAL A 576 3.21 9.88 35.56
C VAL A 576 1.94 9.91 36.40
N VAL A 577 0.92 10.62 35.93
CA VAL A 577 -0.45 10.62 36.48
C VAL A 577 -1.39 10.16 35.39
N LEU A 578 -1.93 8.94 35.55
CA LEU A 578 -2.89 8.37 34.60
C LEU A 578 -4.17 9.23 34.56
N GLY A 579 -4.66 9.49 33.34
CA GLY A 579 -5.77 10.40 33.09
C GLY A 579 -5.38 11.88 32.99
N GLN A 580 -4.12 12.24 33.29
CA GLN A 580 -3.63 13.62 33.19
C GLN A 580 -2.38 13.72 32.30
N THR A 581 -1.24 13.18 32.74
CA THR A 581 0.01 13.25 31.96
C THR A 581 0.03 12.18 30.86
N TYR A 582 -0.55 11.01 31.11
CA TYR A 582 -0.76 9.95 30.14
C TYR A 582 -2.19 9.41 30.30
N PRO A 583 -2.94 9.12 29.22
CA PRO A 583 -4.35 8.72 29.32
C PRO A 583 -4.54 7.38 30.02
N GLU A 584 -5.70 7.21 30.64
CA GLU A 584 -6.17 5.88 31.02
C GLU A 584 -6.49 5.04 29.78
N ARG A 585 -6.52 3.71 29.96
CA ARG A 585 -6.88 2.80 28.87
C ARG A 585 -8.33 3.00 28.46
N ILE A 586 -8.54 3.30 27.17
CA ILE A 586 -9.89 3.45 26.59
C ILE A 586 -10.65 2.12 26.50
N VAL A 587 -9.92 1.00 26.57
CA VAL A 587 -10.47 -0.36 26.67
C VAL A 587 -9.74 -1.08 27.79
N THR A 588 -10.48 -1.58 28.78
CA THR A 588 -9.89 -2.26 29.96
C THR A 588 -9.81 -3.77 29.78
N ASP A 589 -10.77 -4.37 29.08
CA ASP A 589 -10.83 -5.80 28.75
C ASP A 589 -10.69 -6.01 27.23
N LEU A 590 -9.49 -6.45 26.80
CA LEU A 590 -9.21 -6.71 25.39
C LEU A 590 -9.78 -8.06 24.93
N GLU A 591 -9.93 -9.03 25.83
CA GLU A 591 -10.41 -10.36 25.49
C GLU A 591 -11.92 -10.33 25.26
N GLU A 592 -12.67 -9.61 26.09
CA GLU A 592 -14.11 -9.38 25.88
C GLU A 592 -14.37 -8.74 24.51
N ARG A 593 -13.59 -7.71 24.13
CA ARG A 593 -13.70 -7.04 22.84
C ARG A 593 -13.43 -7.99 21.67
N ARG A 594 -12.41 -8.85 21.82
CA ARG A 594 -12.09 -9.88 20.83
C ARG A 594 -13.25 -10.87 20.67
N SER A 595 -13.78 -11.40 21.78
CA SER A 595 -14.92 -12.33 21.77
C SER A 595 -16.15 -11.73 21.10
N ARG A 596 -16.43 -10.45 21.35
CA ARG A 596 -17.52 -9.74 20.66
C ARG A 596 -17.29 -9.65 19.15
N SER A 597 -16.09 -9.24 18.73
CA SER A 597 -15.77 -9.14 17.30
C SER A 597 -15.91 -10.48 16.58
N LEU A 598 -15.53 -11.60 17.22
CA LEU A 598 -15.68 -12.94 16.64
C LEU A 598 -17.15 -13.36 16.51
N ARG A 599 -17.99 -13.04 17.50
CA ARG A 599 -19.44 -13.31 17.43
C ARG A 599 -20.09 -12.54 16.29
N ASP A 600 -19.75 -11.26 16.11
CA ASP A 600 -20.31 -10.44 15.03
C ASP A 600 -19.93 -10.99 13.64
N VAL A 601 -18.69 -11.47 13.48
CA VAL A 601 -18.26 -12.17 12.24
C VAL A 601 -19.04 -13.47 12.04
N ALA A 602 -19.21 -14.30 13.08
CA ALA A 602 -19.96 -15.54 12.99
C ALA A 602 -21.43 -15.31 12.60
N LEU A 603 -22.07 -14.27 13.15
CA LEU A 603 -23.43 -13.89 12.80
C LEU A 603 -23.56 -13.48 11.33
N VAL A 604 -22.64 -12.67 10.81
CA VAL A 604 -22.62 -12.30 9.39
C VAL A 604 -22.42 -13.52 8.50
N ARG A 605 -21.46 -14.40 8.82
CA ARG A 605 -21.22 -15.62 8.03
C ARG A 605 -22.44 -16.55 8.02
N LYS A 606 -23.17 -16.64 9.13
CA LYS A 606 -24.45 -17.38 9.21
C LYS A 606 -25.54 -16.74 8.36
N GLN A 607 -25.67 -15.41 8.40
CA GLN A 607 -26.65 -14.67 7.61
C GLN A 607 -26.41 -14.78 6.10
N PHE A 608 -25.15 -14.85 5.69
CA PHE A 608 -24.72 -14.90 4.29
C PHE A 608 -24.11 -16.26 3.91
N GLY A 609 -24.77 -17.34 4.32
CA GLY A 609 -24.29 -18.72 4.13
C GLY A 609 -23.97 -19.11 2.69
N GLN A 610 -24.61 -18.47 1.69
CA GLN A 610 -24.31 -18.66 0.26
C GLN A 610 -22.87 -18.26 -0.14
N TYR A 611 -22.19 -17.48 0.70
CA TYR A 611 -20.79 -17.11 0.53
C TYR A 611 -19.86 -17.90 1.46
N VAL A 612 -20.30 -19.02 2.01
CA VAL A 612 -19.47 -19.94 2.79
C VAL A 612 -19.51 -21.32 2.14
N ASP A 613 -18.35 -21.84 1.80
CA ASP A 613 -18.20 -23.18 1.24
C ASP A 613 -18.54 -24.24 2.31
N GLU A 614 -19.58 -25.02 2.09
CA GLU A 614 -20.08 -26.01 3.07
C GLU A 614 -19.04 -27.07 3.43
N ARG A 615 -18.16 -27.43 2.48
CA ARG A 615 -17.16 -28.50 2.68
C ARG A 615 -15.93 -28.02 3.45
N SER A 616 -15.39 -26.86 3.11
CA SER A 616 -14.13 -26.36 3.66
C SER A 616 -14.29 -25.27 4.73
N GLY A 617 -15.50 -24.72 4.87
CA GLY A 617 -15.80 -23.57 5.72
C GLY A 617 -15.10 -22.29 5.28
N CYS A 618 -14.52 -22.24 4.07
CA CYS A 618 -13.90 -21.04 3.52
C CYS A 618 -14.95 -20.04 3.05
N ASP A 619 -14.67 -18.74 3.14
CA ASP A 619 -15.51 -17.77 2.44
C ASP A 619 -15.30 -17.88 0.93
N LEU A 620 -16.37 -17.62 0.19
CA LEU A 620 -16.45 -17.65 -1.25
C LEU A 620 -16.45 -16.21 -1.80
N LEU A 621 -15.65 -15.96 -2.83
CA LEU A 621 -15.58 -14.67 -3.50
C LEU A 621 -16.05 -14.78 -4.97
N PRO A 622 -16.98 -13.93 -5.43
CA PRO A 622 -17.27 -13.81 -6.86
C PRO A 622 -16.07 -13.24 -7.61
N LEU A 623 -15.63 -13.93 -8.66
CA LEU A 623 -14.49 -13.49 -9.47
C LEU A 623 -14.92 -12.60 -10.64
N PRO A 624 -14.07 -11.65 -11.05
CA PRO A 624 -14.33 -10.83 -12.24
C PRO A 624 -14.31 -11.71 -13.51
N PRO A 625 -15.16 -11.42 -14.51
CA PRO A 625 -15.29 -12.23 -15.72
C PRO A 625 -13.96 -12.50 -16.44
N ARG A 626 -13.09 -11.49 -16.52
CA ARG A 626 -11.75 -11.61 -17.12
C ARG A 626 -10.94 -12.78 -16.52
N LEU A 627 -10.94 -12.89 -15.19
CA LEU A 627 -10.17 -13.90 -14.47
C LEU A 627 -10.80 -15.29 -14.64
N VAL A 628 -12.13 -15.35 -14.73
CA VAL A 628 -12.88 -16.60 -15.01
C VAL A 628 -12.56 -17.11 -16.41
N SER A 629 -12.63 -16.24 -17.43
CA SER A 629 -12.28 -16.58 -18.82
C SER A 629 -10.84 -17.08 -18.95
N GLU A 630 -9.90 -16.42 -18.28
CA GLU A 630 -8.49 -16.81 -18.27
C GLU A 630 -8.27 -18.19 -17.62
N ALA A 631 -8.93 -18.44 -16.48
CA ALA A 631 -8.82 -19.71 -15.78
C ALA A 631 -9.50 -20.88 -16.50
N LEU A 632 -10.56 -20.61 -17.26
CA LEU A 632 -11.32 -21.61 -18.03
C LEU A 632 -10.83 -21.75 -19.49
N GLY A 633 -9.79 -21.03 -19.90
CA GLY A 633 -9.24 -21.08 -21.26
C GLY A 633 -10.23 -20.64 -22.35
N SER A 634 -11.23 -19.82 -22.00
CA SER A 634 -12.30 -19.38 -22.92
C SER A 634 -12.02 -17.95 -23.41
N SER A 635 -12.24 -17.66 -24.70
CA SER A 635 -12.04 -16.32 -25.27
C SER A 635 -12.95 -15.28 -24.60
N PRO A 636 -12.46 -14.07 -24.26
CA PRO A 636 -13.26 -13.02 -23.60
C PRO A 636 -14.43 -12.48 -24.44
N GLN A 637 -14.54 -12.86 -25.72
CA GLN A 637 -15.63 -12.47 -26.62
C GLN A 637 -16.86 -13.40 -26.53
N GLY A 638 -16.73 -14.58 -25.90
CA GLY A 638 -17.86 -15.40 -25.51
C GLY A 638 -18.15 -15.16 -24.04
N GLY A 639 -19.26 -14.49 -23.72
CA GLY A 639 -19.67 -14.27 -22.33
C GLY A 639 -19.69 -15.59 -21.58
N VAL A 640 -18.72 -15.80 -20.68
CA VAL A 640 -18.71 -16.96 -19.80
C VAL A 640 -19.70 -16.67 -18.68
N GLU A 641 -20.98 -16.75 -19.01
CA GLU A 641 -22.00 -17.02 -18.01
C GLU A 641 -21.73 -18.43 -17.50
N ALA A 642 -21.13 -18.54 -16.32
CA ALA A 642 -21.05 -19.83 -15.65
C ALA A 642 -22.46 -20.44 -15.60
N ALA A 643 -22.58 -21.69 -16.03
CA ALA A 643 -23.82 -22.41 -16.30
C ALA A 643 -25.03 -21.88 -15.50
N GLY A 644 -25.95 -21.18 -16.18
CA GLY A 644 -27.21 -20.69 -15.60
C GLY A 644 -27.16 -19.31 -14.91
N GLY A 645 -26.26 -18.41 -15.30
CA GLY A 645 -26.26 -17.00 -14.84
C GLY A 645 -25.79 -16.77 -13.40
N ARG A 646 -25.14 -17.76 -12.79
CA ARG A 646 -24.58 -17.63 -11.42
C ARG A 646 -23.11 -17.22 -11.49
N PRO A 647 -22.63 -16.30 -10.63
CA PRO A 647 -21.23 -15.90 -10.64
C PRO A 647 -20.32 -17.07 -10.24
N PHE A 648 -19.14 -17.16 -10.86
CA PHE A 648 -18.12 -18.12 -10.44
C PHE A 648 -17.56 -17.72 -9.07
N LEU A 649 -17.72 -18.60 -8.08
CA LEU A 649 -17.29 -18.37 -6.70
C LEU A 649 -16.00 -19.14 -6.40
N LEU A 650 -14.98 -18.43 -5.92
CA LEU A 650 -13.69 -19.01 -5.52
C LEU A 650 -13.58 -19.10 -3.99
N PRO A 651 -13.27 -20.28 -3.42
CA PRO A 651 -12.94 -20.38 -2.00
C PRO A 651 -11.61 -19.71 -1.69
N LEU A 652 -11.63 -18.80 -0.71
CA LEU A 652 -10.46 -18.04 -0.27
C LEU A 652 -9.89 -18.55 1.05
N ILE A 653 -8.61 -18.25 1.29
CA ILE A 653 -7.96 -18.48 2.58
C ILE A 653 -8.75 -17.71 3.64
N THR A 654 -9.27 -18.43 4.63
CA THR A 654 -10.16 -17.91 5.67
C THR A 654 -9.63 -18.34 7.02
N ARG A 655 -9.60 -17.42 7.99
CA ARG A 655 -9.06 -17.67 9.33
C ARG A 655 -9.73 -18.88 9.97
N MET A 656 -8.91 -19.76 10.55
CA MET A 656 -9.41 -20.95 11.25
C MET A 656 -10.30 -20.61 12.44
N GLU A 657 -10.07 -19.46 13.10
CA GLU A 657 -10.94 -18.94 14.16
C GLU A 657 -12.40 -18.82 13.70
N PHE A 658 -12.62 -18.28 12.49
CA PHE A 658 -13.96 -18.09 11.96
C PHE A 658 -14.62 -19.42 11.61
N LYS A 659 -13.85 -20.35 11.05
CA LYS A 659 -14.32 -21.70 10.75
C LYS A 659 -14.73 -22.44 12.02
N HIS A 660 -13.94 -22.31 13.08
CA HIS A 660 -14.22 -22.92 14.37
C HIS A 660 -15.46 -22.31 15.04
N GLN A 661 -15.55 -20.98 15.12
CA GLN A 661 -16.70 -20.29 15.72
C GLN A 661 -18.01 -20.59 14.98
N GLN A 662 -17.94 -20.90 13.68
CA GLN A 662 -19.12 -21.30 12.91
C GLN A 662 -19.61 -22.71 13.27
N GLY A 663 -18.68 -23.63 13.59
CA GLY A 663 -19.01 -24.98 14.04
C GLY A 663 -19.40 -25.05 15.53
N ASP A 664 -18.90 -24.12 16.35
CA ASP A 664 -19.22 -24.01 17.78
C ASP A 664 -19.46 -22.53 18.16
N PRO A 665 -20.69 -22.01 17.94
CA PRO A 665 -21.01 -20.58 18.13
C PRO A 665 -20.89 -20.09 19.57
N ASP A 666 -21.07 -20.98 20.55
CA ASP A 666 -21.06 -20.67 21.99
C ASP A 666 -19.68 -20.87 22.64
N ALA A 667 -18.70 -21.37 21.88
CA ALA A 667 -17.32 -21.46 22.35
C ALA A 667 -16.77 -20.09 22.72
N ASP A 668 -16.22 -19.98 23.94
CA ASP A 668 -15.47 -18.81 24.38
C ASP A 668 -14.21 -18.64 23.51
N ALA A 669 -13.83 -17.40 23.18
CA ALA A 669 -12.62 -17.12 22.41
C ALA A 669 -11.36 -17.65 23.09
N ALA A 670 -11.36 -17.73 24.42
CA ALA A 670 -10.27 -18.34 25.19
C ALA A 670 -10.17 -19.88 25.00
N SER A 671 -11.29 -20.53 24.62
CA SER A 671 -11.38 -21.98 24.38
C SER A 671 -11.10 -22.38 22.93
N ASN A 672 -11.07 -21.40 22.01
CA ASN A 672 -10.79 -21.64 20.59
C ASN A 672 -9.31 -22.09 20.40
N PRO A 673 -9.04 -23.32 19.92
CA PRO A 673 -7.67 -23.83 19.76
C PRO A 673 -6.91 -23.11 18.64
N TYR A 674 -7.62 -22.37 17.78
CA TYR A 674 -7.06 -21.55 16.72
C TYR A 674 -6.96 -20.08 17.09
N ASN A 675 -7.11 -19.73 18.39
CA ASN A 675 -6.98 -18.34 18.83
C ASN A 675 -5.64 -17.77 18.37
N ALA A 676 -5.74 -16.90 17.38
CA ALA A 676 -4.67 -16.41 16.55
C ALA A 676 -4.14 -15.07 17.09
N VAL A 677 -4.17 -14.85 18.40
CA VAL A 677 -3.36 -13.78 18.99
C VAL A 677 -1.90 -14.16 18.75
N LEU A 678 -1.18 -13.35 17.97
CA LEU A 678 0.28 -13.41 18.01
C LEU A 678 0.71 -12.93 19.39
N LYS A 679 0.89 -13.87 20.31
CA LYS A 679 1.60 -13.66 21.56
C LYS A 679 3.07 -13.51 21.14
N GLY A 680 3.61 -12.30 21.27
CA GLY A 680 4.96 -11.97 20.83
C GLY A 680 6.01 -12.98 21.33
N TYR A 681 7.13 -13.09 20.62
CA TYR A 681 8.28 -13.83 21.12
C TYR A 681 8.77 -13.14 22.40
N VAL A 682 8.66 -13.84 23.52
CA VAL A 682 9.28 -13.44 24.77
C VAL A 682 10.73 -13.95 24.72
N SER A 683 11.69 -13.04 24.87
CA SER A 683 13.09 -13.42 24.95
C SER A 683 13.28 -14.36 26.14
N ARG A 684 13.81 -15.57 25.89
CA ARG A 684 14.13 -16.55 26.93
C ARG A 684 15.03 -15.96 28.02
N LYS A 685 15.97 -15.08 27.67
CA LYS A 685 16.82 -14.35 28.63
C LYS A 685 16.01 -13.41 29.54
N ARG A 686 14.96 -12.78 29.02
CA ARG A 686 14.07 -11.92 29.81
C ARG A 686 13.22 -12.75 30.75
N ASP A 687 12.66 -13.87 30.28
CA ASP A 687 11.89 -14.77 31.14
C ASP A 687 12.76 -15.41 32.24
N GLU A 688 14.01 -15.76 31.91
CA GLU A 688 15.01 -16.21 32.88
C GLU A 688 15.34 -15.11 33.90
N ALA A 689 15.52 -13.85 33.46
CA ALA A 689 15.75 -12.72 34.35
C ALA A 689 14.54 -12.38 35.23
N VAL A 690 13.33 -12.41 34.66
CA VAL A 690 12.06 -12.17 35.38
C VAL A 690 11.81 -13.30 36.38
N ALA A 691 12.02 -14.56 36.01
CA ALA A 691 11.84 -15.68 36.93
C ALA A 691 12.90 -15.68 38.04
N PHE A 692 14.15 -15.32 37.72
CA PHE A 692 15.22 -15.11 38.68
C PHE A 692 14.89 -13.97 39.68
N LEU A 693 14.39 -12.83 39.19
CA LEU A 693 14.04 -11.67 40.01
C LEU A 693 12.74 -11.84 40.82
N HIS A 694 11.82 -12.71 40.40
CA HIS A 694 10.55 -12.95 41.08
C HIS A 694 10.57 -14.18 42.00
N GLU A 695 11.73 -14.79 42.24
CA GLU A 695 11.89 -16.02 43.05
C GLU A 695 10.93 -17.15 42.64
N ARG A 696 10.48 -17.15 41.38
CA ARG A 696 9.61 -18.22 40.85
C ARG A 696 10.49 -19.23 40.15
N ASP A 697 10.37 -20.48 40.56
CA ASP A 697 11.10 -21.59 39.95
C ASP A 697 10.70 -21.74 38.48
N PHE A 698 11.52 -21.12 37.62
CA PHE A 698 11.36 -21.08 36.16
C PHE A 698 11.19 -22.49 35.59
N THR A 699 11.94 -23.44 36.15
CA THR A 699 11.96 -24.84 35.74
C THR A 699 10.60 -25.49 35.97
N ALA A 700 9.99 -25.26 37.14
CA ALA A 700 8.67 -25.80 37.47
C ALA A 700 7.57 -25.22 36.56
N SER A 701 7.62 -23.92 36.24
CA SER A 701 6.67 -23.28 35.33
C SER A 701 6.79 -23.79 33.90
N VAL A 702 8.01 -24.00 33.40
CA VAL A 702 8.28 -24.53 32.06
C VAL A 702 7.89 -26.01 31.97
N MET A 703 8.16 -26.80 33.01
CA MET A 703 7.72 -28.21 33.08
C MET A 703 6.21 -28.33 33.14
N GLN A 704 5.52 -27.45 33.88
CA GLN A 704 4.06 -27.41 33.95
C GLN A 704 3.43 -27.01 32.62
N GLU A 705 3.98 -26.01 31.92
CA GLU A 705 3.48 -25.62 30.60
C GLU A 705 3.76 -26.73 29.56
N GLY A 706 4.92 -27.39 29.63
CA GLY A 706 5.23 -28.55 28.79
C GLY A 706 4.34 -29.76 29.05
N ALA A 707 3.92 -29.99 30.29
CA ALA A 707 2.95 -31.03 30.65
C ALA A 707 1.55 -30.69 30.11
N ARG A 708 1.06 -29.46 30.36
CA ARG A 708 -0.24 -28.99 29.86
C ARG A 708 -0.31 -28.97 28.33
N ARG A 709 0.79 -28.63 27.66
CA ARG A 709 0.86 -28.68 26.19
C ARG A 709 0.74 -30.10 25.66
N ARG A 710 1.37 -31.08 26.31
CA ARG A 710 1.24 -32.50 25.94
C ARG A 710 -0.17 -33.02 26.17
N GLU A 711 -0.79 -32.69 27.31
CA GLU A 711 -2.19 -33.03 27.59
C GLU A 711 -3.17 -32.43 26.57
N ARG A 712 -2.95 -31.17 26.14
CA ARG A 712 -3.73 -30.55 25.07
C ARG A 712 -3.56 -31.30 23.75
N MET A 713 -2.32 -31.58 23.32
CA MET A 713 -2.07 -32.31 22.08
C MET A 713 -2.67 -33.73 22.09
N GLU A 714 -2.59 -34.45 23.20
CA GLU A 714 -3.18 -35.78 23.34
C GLU A 714 -4.72 -35.73 23.33
N SER A 715 -5.31 -34.72 23.99
CA SER A 715 -6.76 -34.49 23.94
C SER A 715 -7.24 -34.10 22.54
N ASP A 716 -6.47 -33.29 21.81
CA ASP A 716 -6.79 -32.84 20.46
C ASP A 716 -6.68 -34.00 19.46
N GLN A 717 -5.65 -34.85 19.59
CA GLN A 717 -5.49 -36.05 18.77
C GLN A 717 -6.65 -37.04 18.99
N ARG A 718 -7.04 -37.28 20.24
CA ARG A 718 -8.22 -38.13 20.54
C ARG A 718 -9.50 -37.58 19.94
N ARG A 719 -9.70 -36.26 19.96
CA ARG A 719 -10.85 -35.61 19.32
C ARG A 719 -10.84 -35.77 17.79
N LEU A 720 -9.68 -35.63 17.16
CA LEU A 720 -9.52 -35.81 15.72
C LEU A 720 -9.79 -37.25 15.27
N GLU A 721 -9.46 -38.22 16.10
CA GLU A 721 -9.67 -39.66 15.84
C GLU A 721 -11.07 -40.16 16.27
N GLY A 722 -11.95 -39.28 16.78
CA GLY A 722 -13.29 -39.65 17.25
C GLY A 722 -13.29 -40.49 18.53
N LEU A 723 -12.18 -40.51 19.28
CA LEU A 723 -12.01 -41.28 20.50
C LEU A 723 -12.61 -40.53 21.72
N PRO A 724 -13.17 -41.26 22.72
CA PRO A 724 -13.65 -40.66 23.94
C PRO A 724 -12.52 -39.95 24.72
N ARG A 725 -12.90 -38.91 25.49
CA ARG A 725 -11.95 -38.15 26.33
C ARG A 725 -11.23 -39.07 27.32
N ALA A 726 -9.95 -38.81 27.54
CA ALA A 726 -9.16 -39.52 28.54
C ALA A 726 -9.83 -39.40 29.92
N SER A 727 -9.91 -40.50 30.67
CA SER A 727 -10.36 -40.49 32.06
C SER A 727 -9.37 -39.67 32.90
N GLU A 728 -9.88 -38.80 33.78
CA GLU A 728 -9.04 -38.07 34.72
C GLU A 728 -8.18 -39.06 35.53
N PRO A 729 -6.90 -38.76 35.76
CA PRO A 729 -6.02 -39.67 36.49
C PRO A 729 -6.51 -39.81 37.93
N ARG A 730 -7.14 -40.95 38.23
CA ARG A 730 -7.40 -41.39 39.61
C ARG A 730 -6.05 -41.64 40.29
N GLY A 731 -5.72 -40.77 41.24
CA GLY A 731 -4.84 -41.09 42.36
C GLY A 731 -3.34 -41.20 42.05
N ARG A 732 -2.66 -40.06 41.96
CA ARG A 732 -1.39 -39.90 42.69
C ARG A 732 -1.56 -38.68 43.59
N ALA A 733 -1.52 -38.92 44.90
CA ALA A 733 -1.67 -37.87 45.91
C ALA A 733 -0.75 -36.69 45.58
N ARG A 734 -1.34 -35.54 45.27
CA ARG A 734 -0.63 -34.27 45.30
C ARG A 734 -0.18 -34.08 46.75
N ARG A 735 1.12 -34.13 46.99
CA ARG A 735 1.69 -33.79 48.30
C ARG A 735 1.38 -32.31 48.53
N THR A 736 0.44 -32.02 49.42
CA THR A 736 0.17 -30.65 49.87
C THR A 736 1.43 -30.16 50.59
N PRO A 737 2.02 -29.02 50.20
CA PRO A 737 3.16 -28.44 50.92
C PRO A 737 2.80 -28.23 52.39
N THR A 738 3.66 -28.69 53.29
CA THR A 738 3.45 -28.49 54.74
C THR A 738 4.25 -27.27 55.20
N ALA A 739 3.88 -26.66 56.33
CA ALA A 739 4.56 -25.49 56.89
C ALA A 739 6.06 -25.69 57.22
N LYS A 740 6.58 -26.92 57.08
CA LYS A 740 8.02 -27.24 57.22
C LYS A 740 8.78 -27.25 55.88
N ASP A 741 8.09 -27.14 54.74
CA ASP A 741 8.75 -26.94 53.45
C ASP A 741 9.22 -25.48 53.36
N ARG A 742 10.53 -25.29 53.14
CA ARG A 742 11.27 -24.02 53.28
C ARG A 742 10.76 -22.87 52.40
N PHE A 743 9.76 -23.10 51.53
CA PHE A 743 9.20 -22.16 50.56
C PHE A 743 7.68 -22.30 50.34
N SER A 744 6.90 -22.79 51.32
CA SER A 744 5.43 -22.80 51.23
C SER A 744 4.82 -21.57 51.92
N VAL A 745 4.10 -20.73 51.15
CA VAL A 745 3.17 -19.74 51.70
C VAL A 745 1.74 -20.27 51.48
N VAL A 746 1.06 -20.64 52.57
CA VAL A 746 -0.38 -20.93 52.56
C VAL A 746 -1.13 -19.60 52.79
N PRO A 747 -1.99 -19.14 51.88
CA PRO A 747 -2.78 -17.94 52.11
C PRO A 747 -3.96 -18.24 53.05
N GLY A 748 -4.01 -17.58 54.20
CA GLY A 748 -5.18 -17.57 55.09
C GLY A 748 -4.94 -18.22 56.45
N GLY A 749 -4.39 -17.45 57.39
CA GLY A 749 -4.36 -17.79 58.80
C GLY A 749 -4.13 -16.53 59.61
N ALA A 750 -5.18 -16.00 60.24
CA ALA A 750 -5.08 -14.85 61.13
C ALA A 750 -4.15 -15.20 62.30
N VAL A 751 -3.02 -14.50 62.40
CA VAL A 751 -2.15 -14.59 63.57
C VAL A 751 -2.70 -13.60 64.60
N THR A 752 -3.39 -14.13 65.61
CA THR A 752 -3.65 -13.41 66.86
C THR A 752 -2.34 -13.37 67.66
N PRO A 753 -1.93 -12.23 68.25
CA PRO A 753 -0.73 -12.18 69.07
C PRO A 753 -1.09 -12.55 70.51
N ALA A 754 -0.34 -13.46 71.13
CA ALA A 754 -0.37 -13.64 72.57
C ALA A 754 1.00 -14.04 73.12
N ARG A 755 1.56 -13.07 73.85
CA ARG A 755 2.57 -13.09 74.93
C ARG A 755 3.91 -13.78 74.73
#